data_AF-A0AAU7LLD8-F1
#
_entry.id   AF-A0AAU7LLD8-F1
#
_cell.length_a   1.000
_cell.length_b   1.000
_cell.length_c   1.000
_cell.angle_alpha   90.00
_cell.angle_beta   90.00
_cell.angle_gamma   90.00
#
_symmetry.space_group_name_H-M   'P 1'
#
loop_
_entity.id
_entity.type
_entity.pdbx_description
1 polymer ?
#
loop_
_entity_poly.entity_id
_entity_poly.type
_entity_poly.pdbx_seq_one_letter_code
_entity_poly.pdbx_strand_id
1 'polypeptide(L)'
;MSQAPKRITLDEAAARRMLLAQAIETSDTQGKLLSPVEREEIDRLALQFASRQSSANPVSDANVQAFLNERARQVLGVVENRNPALASLQERRPWTRWLAVAAFLAAGLFGAATDRIANPHRVDLLSLPLLAIVGWNLAIYCALIASYVLQRRKQQQPNQERPASFMRWAEGLRGWHRRAGQLRATVTAVFTRQWYGATAALQTQRWRKVLHLAAAGWAFGIGLSLFARGLVVEYRVGWESTFLNADQVHAALRVLLMPAMALFPFEPFSVQDIASLQFSNGSGAMAGARWVYIYATLLAVVVIVPRLALALYARWRERVLSRRVVLSLSDAYYQRLLGMLNPTRVQLGLLALRDQDRHALLRVMQPRNQAFSPAESAPGEWQPLMRTSTGEALWIADIPPASQPQPAQPVNTSHSWAGRAFGRLMKPRPADAARPVPSPQQAAHDDSDVMLIVVQGASDLEAVQPARSEAPKSTLLLVNSPADTGREVAVALCRAKARTLGLHAEVLGFEQFAQSWVQAPVLLDALARCMPSHKKAAFARLSEAWLQRNQALFEESMQVIATQLLDAAREVEEARSALPYVKRLISTTDRQADALARKAAMATVVERLQRSVRQSHARLLRLHGIDDAKGMLLEQPLKEKFDVQAPINAKEAGLAGAATGAASGASIDLVTGGLTLGAAAALGALIGGGAAYAGAAWKNRATPAGTTLVQLSDEMLQTMLAAALLRYLAIADFERSAKPAVAESGETAVLWESRVVAAVEARKDSLARFWAEARTQPGQGQTAVALGDELQKAMRVVLEGLHSASQSQGVL
;
A
#
# COMPACT_ATOMS: atom_id res chain seq x y z
N MET A 1 -9.40 16.93 18.40
CA MET A 1 -8.87 15.82 17.58
C MET A 1 -8.97 14.53 18.40
N SER A 2 -9.85 13.60 18.03
CA SER A 2 -9.94 12.29 18.70
C SER A 2 -8.70 11.48 18.35
N GLN A 3 -7.86 11.16 19.34
CA GLN A 3 -6.68 10.31 19.12
C GLN A 3 -7.15 8.93 18.63
N ALA A 4 -6.52 8.41 17.57
CA ALA A 4 -6.82 7.07 17.09
C ALA A 4 -6.59 6.02 18.20
N PRO A 5 -7.42 4.97 18.29
CA PRO A 5 -7.33 3.99 19.36
C PRO A 5 -5.97 3.27 19.33
N LYS A 6 -5.27 3.27 20.47
CA LYS A 6 -3.98 2.56 20.61
C LYS A 6 -4.16 1.05 20.78
N ARG A 7 -5.33 0.60 21.23
CA ARG A 7 -5.65 -0.80 21.46
C ARG A 7 -7.09 -1.08 21.05
N ILE A 8 -7.34 -2.30 20.58
CA ILE A 8 -8.70 -2.78 20.28
C ILE A 8 -8.94 -4.12 20.95
N THR A 9 -10.19 -4.39 21.29
CA THR A 9 -10.62 -5.65 21.89
C THR A 9 -11.51 -6.40 20.91
N LEU A 10 -11.16 -7.65 20.65
CA LEU A 10 -11.80 -8.50 19.64
C LEU A 10 -12.08 -9.89 20.20
N ASP A 11 -12.92 -10.65 19.51
CA ASP A 11 -13.02 -12.09 19.74
C ASP A 11 -11.81 -12.84 19.14
N GLU A 12 -11.64 -14.09 19.55
CA GLU A 12 -10.52 -14.94 19.11
C GLU A 12 -10.47 -15.07 17.58
N ALA A 13 -11.62 -15.16 16.92
CA ALA A 13 -11.70 -15.34 15.47
C ALA A 13 -11.26 -14.08 14.70
N ALA A 14 -11.77 -12.90 15.06
CA ALA A 14 -11.37 -11.64 14.43
C ALA A 14 -9.90 -11.33 14.71
N ALA A 15 -9.43 -11.51 15.94
CA ALA A 15 -8.02 -11.29 16.27
C ALA A 15 -7.09 -12.21 15.48
N ARG A 16 -7.49 -13.47 15.28
CA ARG A 16 -6.72 -14.46 14.50
C ARG A 16 -6.65 -14.09 13.02
N ARG A 17 -7.76 -13.64 12.43
CA ARG A 17 -7.80 -13.14 11.04
C ARG A 17 -6.89 -11.93 10.85
N MET A 18 -6.98 -10.94 11.73
CA MET A 18 -6.19 -9.71 11.63
C MET A 18 -4.68 -9.96 11.75
N LEU A 19 -4.27 -10.76 12.74
CA LEU A 19 -2.85 -11.12 12.90
C LEU A 19 -2.33 -11.96 11.73
N LEU A 20 -3.16 -12.82 11.15
CA LEU A 20 -2.77 -13.60 9.98
C LEU A 20 -2.63 -12.71 8.72
N ALA A 21 -3.57 -11.79 8.49
CA ALA A 21 -3.49 -10.82 7.39
C ALA A 21 -2.22 -9.95 7.53
N GLN A 22 -1.93 -9.45 8.73
CA GLN A 22 -0.69 -8.72 9.04
C GLN A 22 0.55 -9.56 8.70
N ALA A 23 0.61 -10.83 9.15
CA ALA A 23 1.74 -11.71 8.88
C ALA A 23 1.94 -12.01 7.39
N ILE A 24 0.84 -12.13 6.62
CA ILE A 24 0.89 -12.33 5.17
C ILE A 24 1.47 -11.09 4.48
N GLU A 25 0.88 -9.92 4.71
CA GLU A 25 1.27 -8.70 3.99
C GLU A 25 2.67 -8.19 4.36
N THR A 26 3.09 -8.40 5.61
CA THR A 26 4.45 -8.03 6.05
C THR A 26 5.53 -9.01 5.54
N SER A 27 5.17 -10.26 5.25
CA SER A 27 6.11 -11.27 4.74
C SER A 27 6.12 -11.35 3.20
N ASP A 28 5.03 -10.99 2.53
CA ASP A 28 4.89 -11.04 1.07
C ASP A 28 5.46 -9.78 0.39
N THR A 29 6.76 -9.53 0.55
CA THR A 29 7.42 -8.33 -0.01
C THR A 29 7.48 -8.34 -1.54
N GLN A 30 7.45 -9.52 -2.18
CA GLN A 30 7.52 -9.69 -3.63
C GLN A 30 6.14 -9.77 -4.31
N GLY A 31 5.04 -9.65 -3.56
CA GLY A 31 3.67 -9.70 -4.10
C GLY A 31 3.27 -11.06 -4.70
N LYS A 32 3.83 -12.17 -4.19
CA LYS A 32 3.55 -13.53 -4.67
C LYS A 32 2.16 -14.02 -4.27
N LEU A 33 1.65 -13.57 -3.13
CA LEU A 33 0.33 -13.93 -2.64
C LEU A 33 -0.70 -12.84 -2.90
N LEU A 34 -0.28 -11.57 -2.88
CA LEU A 34 -1.12 -10.40 -3.12
C LEU A 34 -0.37 -9.42 -4.01
N SER A 35 -0.86 -9.21 -5.23
CA SER A 35 -0.30 -8.22 -6.15
C SER A 35 -0.55 -6.79 -5.63
N PRO A 36 0.23 -5.78 -6.09
CA PRO A 36 0.00 -4.39 -5.71
C PRO A 36 -1.41 -3.88 -6.04
N VAL A 37 -1.95 -4.26 -7.21
CA VAL A 37 -3.29 -3.88 -7.66
C VAL A 37 -4.38 -4.46 -6.75
N GLU A 38 -4.27 -5.74 -6.38
CA GLU A 38 -5.22 -6.38 -5.47
C GLU A 38 -5.19 -5.77 -4.07
N ARG A 39 -4.00 -5.36 -3.58
CA ARG A 39 -3.90 -4.66 -2.29
C ARG A 39 -4.66 -3.33 -2.32
N GLU A 40 -4.52 -2.57 -3.41
CA GLU A 40 -5.24 -1.31 -3.58
C GLU A 40 -6.76 -1.52 -3.69
N GLU A 41 -7.18 -2.56 -4.41
CA GLU A 41 -8.60 -2.94 -4.51
C GLU A 41 -9.18 -3.34 -3.15
N ILE A 42 -8.46 -4.16 -2.37
CA ILE A 42 -8.84 -4.54 -1.00
C ILE A 42 -8.97 -3.30 -0.11
N ASP A 43 -8.01 -2.37 -0.19
CA ASP A 43 -8.03 -1.12 0.57
C ASP A 43 -9.27 -0.29 0.21
N ARG A 44 -9.57 -0.16 -1.10
CA ARG A 44 -10.74 0.55 -1.61
C ARG A 44 -12.05 -0.08 -1.13
N LEU A 45 -12.19 -1.40 -1.22
CA LEU A 45 -13.39 -2.13 -0.77
C LEU A 45 -13.60 -2.01 0.74
N ALA A 46 -12.54 -2.11 1.53
CA ALA A 46 -12.62 -1.94 2.98
C ALA A 46 -13.03 -0.53 3.38
N LEU A 47 -12.51 0.51 2.70
CA LEU A 47 -12.92 1.90 2.92
C LEU A 47 -14.38 2.14 2.53
N GLN A 48 -14.84 1.59 1.41
CA GLN A 48 -16.25 1.66 1.01
C GLN A 48 -17.16 0.98 2.04
N PHE A 49 -16.76 -0.17 2.57
CA PHE A 49 -17.50 -0.85 3.63
C PHE A 49 -17.59 -0.01 4.91
N ALA A 50 -16.46 0.55 5.36
CA ALA A 50 -16.41 1.38 6.56
C ALA A 50 -17.23 2.68 6.41
N SER A 51 -17.20 3.31 5.24
CA SER A 51 -17.99 4.53 4.98
C SER A 51 -19.50 4.27 5.00
N ARG A 52 -19.98 3.13 4.48
CA ARG A 52 -21.41 2.75 4.52
C ARG A 52 -21.91 2.49 5.95
N GLN A 53 -21.04 2.07 6.86
CA GLN A 53 -21.41 1.81 8.26
C GLN A 53 -21.37 3.07 9.14
N SER A 54 -20.78 4.17 8.67
CA SER A 54 -20.56 5.36 9.47
C SER A 54 -21.72 6.36 9.34
N SER A 55 -22.53 6.51 10.39
CA SER A 55 -23.62 7.50 10.44
C SER A 55 -23.23 8.86 11.04
N ALA A 56 -22.06 9.00 11.71
CA ALA A 56 -21.70 10.28 12.35
C ALA A 56 -20.20 10.51 12.66
N ASN A 57 -19.36 9.49 12.84
CA ASN A 57 -17.94 9.68 13.21
C ASN A 57 -17.00 8.59 12.68
N PRO A 58 -16.11 8.89 11.69
CA PRO A 58 -15.23 7.90 11.07
C PRO A 58 -14.17 7.31 12.01
N VAL A 59 -13.87 7.96 13.15
CA VAL A 59 -12.80 7.55 14.09
C VAL A 59 -13.34 6.78 15.30
N SER A 60 -14.59 6.32 15.27
CA SER A 60 -15.10 5.48 16.35
C SER A 60 -14.37 4.13 16.40
N ASP A 61 -14.16 3.58 17.59
CA ASP A 61 -13.56 2.25 17.78
C ASP A 61 -14.30 1.16 16.98
N ALA A 62 -15.62 1.31 16.84
CA ALA A 62 -16.46 0.42 16.05
C ALA A 62 -16.11 0.48 14.55
N ASN A 63 -15.94 1.67 13.99
CA ASN A 63 -15.58 1.85 12.58
C ASN A 63 -14.16 1.35 12.28
N VAL A 64 -13.22 1.61 13.18
CA VAL A 64 -11.84 1.08 13.08
C VAL A 64 -11.87 -0.45 13.08
N GLN A 65 -12.61 -1.07 14.00
CA GLN A 65 -12.73 -2.53 14.05
C GLN A 65 -13.42 -3.09 12.81
N ALA A 66 -14.48 -2.46 12.33
CA ALA A 66 -15.19 -2.88 11.13
C ALA A 66 -14.29 -2.85 9.90
N PHE A 67 -13.58 -1.74 9.69
CA PHE A 67 -12.60 -1.58 8.59
C PHE A 67 -11.51 -2.64 8.64
N LEU A 68 -10.82 -2.77 9.78
CA LEU A 68 -9.68 -3.70 9.90
C LEU A 68 -10.12 -5.17 9.76
N ASN A 69 -11.28 -5.53 10.30
CA ASN A 69 -11.81 -6.88 10.20
C ASN A 69 -12.27 -7.20 8.77
N GLU A 70 -12.95 -6.27 8.09
CA GLU A 70 -13.35 -6.46 6.69
C GLU A 70 -12.13 -6.59 5.78
N ARG A 71 -11.15 -5.70 5.93
CA ARG A 71 -9.91 -5.77 5.20
C ARG A 71 -9.19 -7.11 5.40
N ALA A 72 -9.11 -7.59 6.64
CA ALA A 72 -8.51 -8.89 6.93
C ALA A 72 -9.27 -10.05 6.27
N ARG A 73 -10.60 -9.99 6.17
CA ARG A 73 -11.38 -11.01 5.43
C ARG A 73 -11.07 -10.98 3.95
N GLN A 74 -11.02 -9.80 3.33
CA GLN A 74 -10.73 -9.65 1.91
C GLN A 74 -9.32 -10.17 1.57
N VAL A 75 -8.32 -9.84 2.39
CA VAL A 75 -6.95 -10.39 2.29
C VAL A 75 -6.97 -11.92 2.33
N LEU A 76 -7.67 -12.50 3.30
CA LEU A 76 -7.71 -13.96 3.46
C LEU A 76 -8.51 -14.66 2.35
N GLY A 77 -9.56 -14.03 1.82
CA GLY A 77 -10.34 -14.54 0.68
C GLY A 77 -9.50 -14.65 -0.60
N VAL A 78 -8.67 -13.64 -0.89
CA VAL A 78 -7.74 -13.71 -2.04
C VAL A 78 -6.68 -14.79 -1.82
N VAL A 79 -6.13 -14.88 -0.60
CA VAL A 79 -5.08 -15.85 -0.27
C VAL A 79 -5.60 -17.28 -0.26
N GLU A 80 -6.87 -17.51 0.07
CA GLU A 80 -7.49 -18.83 0.10
C GLU A 80 -7.42 -19.55 -1.25
N ASN A 81 -7.67 -18.83 -2.34
CA ASN A 81 -7.60 -19.37 -3.71
C ASN A 81 -6.18 -19.77 -4.12
N ARG A 82 -5.16 -19.06 -3.64
CA ARG A 82 -3.75 -19.30 -3.99
C ARG A 82 -3.06 -20.28 -3.04
N ASN A 83 -3.49 -20.30 -1.79
CA ASN A 83 -2.83 -20.98 -0.71
C ASN A 83 -3.79 -21.30 0.45
N PRO A 84 -4.64 -22.34 0.28
CA PRO A 84 -5.64 -22.70 1.27
C PRO A 84 -5.00 -23.12 2.61
N ALA A 85 -3.78 -23.67 2.57
CA ALA A 85 -3.05 -24.03 3.78
C ALA A 85 -2.73 -22.81 4.67
N LEU A 86 -2.37 -21.66 4.08
CA LEU A 86 -2.18 -20.43 4.85
C LEU A 86 -3.50 -19.85 5.33
N ALA A 87 -4.52 -19.79 4.48
CA ALA A 87 -5.83 -19.28 4.86
C ALA A 87 -6.45 -20.08 6.01
N SER A 88 -6.29 -21.41 6.02
CA SER A 88 -6.77 -22.31 7.10
C SER A 88 -6.19 -21.98 8.49
N LEU A 89 -5.07 -21.24 8.56
CA LEU A 89 -4.52 -20.79 9.85
C LEU A 89 -5.47 -19.84 10.57
N GLN A 90 -6.42 -19.19 9.88
CA GLN A 90 -7.46 -18.36 10.48
C GLN A 90 -8.40 -19.17 11.38
N GLU A 91 -8.49 -20.48 11.14
CA GLU A 91 -9.32 -21.39 11.91
C GLU A 91 -8.55 -22.03 13.06
N ARG A 92 -9.30 -22.45 14.09
CA ARG A 92 -8.74 -23.24 15.19
C ARG A 92 -8.68 -24.71 14.77
N ARG A 93 -7.48 -25.29 14.82
CA ARG A 93 -7.26 -26.71 14.50
C ARG A 93 -8.24 -27.62 15.27
N PRO A 94 -8.96 -28.53 14.59
CA PRO A 94 -10.06 -29.30 15.19
C PRO A 94 -9.60 -30.22 16.33
N TRP A 95 -8.41 -30.83 16.24
CA TRP A 95 -7.87 -31.70 17.29
C TRP A 95 -7.69 -31.00 18.64
N THR A 96 -7.48 -29.67 18.65
CA THR A 96 -7.31 -28.90 19.89
C THR A 96 -8.59 -28.80 20.71
N ARG A 97 -9.76 -29.15 20.13
CA ARG A 97 -11.03 -29.26 20.85
C ARG A 97 -11.06 -30.53 21.71
N TRP A 98 -10.47 -31.62 21.21
CA TRP A 98 -10.46 -32.94 21.85
C TRP A 98 -9.28 -33.16 22.79
N LEU A 99 -8.21 -32.38 22.67
CA LEU A 99 -6.98 -32.54 23.47
C LEU A 99 -7.23 -32.69 24.98
N ALA A 100 -8.15 -31.90 25.54
CA ALA A 100 -8.47 -31.96 26.97
C ALA A 100 -9.14 -33.27 27.38
N VAL A 101 -10.03 -33.79 26.55
CA VAL A 101 -10.72 -35.07 26.77
C VAL A 101 -9.74 -36.23 26.56
N ALA A 102 -8.97 -36.19 25.48
CA ALA A 102 -7.94 -37.18 25.19
C ALA A 102 -6.90 -37.26 26.32
N ALA A 103 -6.47 -36.12 26.87
CA ALA A 103 -5.55 -36.08 28.00
C ALA A 103 -6.16 -36.71 29.27
N PHE A 104 -7.44 -36.46 29.57
CA PHE A 104 -8.13 -37.12 30.69
C PHE A 104 -8.18 -38.64 30.51
N LEU A 105 -8.63 -39.11 29.33
CA LEU A 105 -8.77 -40.53 29.04
C LEU A 105 -7.42 -41.25 29.03
N ALA A 106 -6.42 -40.69 28.35
CA ALA A 106 -5.08 -41.27 28.29
C ALA A 106 -4.43 -41.32 29.67
N ALA A 107 -4.56 -40.26 30.47
CA ALA A 107 -4.06 -40.25 31.84
C ALA A 107 -4.82 -41.26 32.73
N GLY A 108 -6.14 -41.42 32.55
CA GLY A 108 -6.92 -42.43 33.26
C GLY A 108 -6.53 -43.86 32.91
N LEU A 109 -6.31 -44.16 31.63
CA LEU A 109 -5.77 -45.46 31.21
C LEU A 109 -4.39 -45.72 31.83
N PHE A 110 -3.51 -44.71 31.82
CA PHE A 110 -2.20 -44.80 32.45
C PHE A 110 -2.30 -45.02 33.97
N GLY A 111 -3.24 -44.34 34.63
CA GLY A 111 -3.51 -44.50 36.06
C GLY A 111 -3.97 -45.91 36.40
N ALA A 112 -4.93 -46.43 35.64
CA ALA A 112 -5.41 -47.80 35.82
C ALA A 112 -4.33 -48.86 35.56
N ALA A 113 -3.41 -48.58 34.62
CA ALA A 113 -2.26 -49.44 34.34
C ALA A 113 -1.16 -49.33 35.41
N THR A 114 -0.97 -48.17 36.04
CA THR A 114 0.07 -47.92 37.05
C THR A 114 -0.08 -48.88 38.23
N ASP A 115 -1.33 -49.09 38.66
CA ASP A 115 -1.66 -50.02 39.73
C ASP A 115 -1.25 -51.47 39.41
N ARG A 116 -1.08 -51.87 38.14
CA ARG A 116 -0.73 -53.26 37.75
C ARG A 116 0.74 -53.60 37.96
N ILE A 117 1.56 -52.60 38.27
CA ILE A 117 3.01 -52.74 38.42
C ILE A 117 3.39 -53.03 39.89
N ALA A 118 2.47 -52.85 40.85
CA ALA A 118 2.65 -53.17 42.26
C ALA A 118 2.04 -54.55 42.62
N ASN A 119 2.66 -55.25 43.57
CA ASN A 119 2.40 -56.65 43.96
C ASN A 119 0.92 -57.11 43.87
N PRO A 120 0.59 -58.21 43.15
CA PRO A 120 -0.80 -58.56 42.78
C PRO A 120 -1.78 -58.86 43.92
N HIS A 121 -1.31 -59.16 45.13
CA HIS A 121 -2.13 -59.73 46.22
C HIS A 121 -2.13 -58.91 47.53
N ARG A 122 -1.46 -57.75 47.58
CA ARG A 122 -1.32 -56.96 48.81
C ARG A 122 -1.44 -55.46 48.54
N VAL A 123 -2.25 -54.77 49.33
CA VAL A 123 -2.34 -53.30 49.32
C VAL A 123 -1.73 -52.78 50.61
N ASP A 124 -0.61 -52.05 50.48
CA ASP A 124 0.06 -51.42 51.61
C ASP A 124 -0.70 -50.15 52.05
N LEU A 125 -1.00 -50.06 53.35
CA LEU A 125 -1.70 -48.91 53.94
C LEU A 125 -0.96 -47.59 53.76
N LEU A 126 0.38 -47.66 53.72
CA LEU A 126 1.26 -46.51 53.50
C LEU A 126 1.93 -46.59 52.13
N SER A 127 1.20 -47.04 51.10
CA SER A 127 1.76 -47.17 49.76
C SER A 127 2.42 -45.86 49.30
N LEU A 128 3.74 -45.95 49.02
CA LEU A 128 4.54 -44.83 48.53
C LEU A 128 3.90 -44.14 47.30
N PRO A 129 3.30 -44.86 46.33
CA PRO A 129 2.58 -44.22 45.23
C PRO A 129 1.40 -43.34 45.67
N LEU A 130 0.56 -43.80 46.61
CA LEU A 130 -0.59 -43.02 47.09
C LEU A 130 -0.12 -41.77 47.86
N LEU A 131 0.87 -41.93 48.73
CA LEU A 131 1.48 -40.82 49.47
C LEU A 131 2.10 -39.79 48.53
N ALA A 132 2.82 -40.24 47.49
CA ALA A 132 3.40 -39.36 46.48
C ALA A 132 2.31 -38.58 45.72
N ILE A 133 1.21 -39.23 45.34
CA ILE A 133 0.07 -38.60 44.65
C ILE A 133 -0.57 -37.52 45.52
N VAL A 134 -0.91 -37.86 46.77
CA VAL A 134 -1.57 -36.94 47.71
C VAL A 134 -0.62 -35.78 48.04
N GLY A 135 0.62 -36.08 48.43
CA GLY A 135 1.63 -35.08 48.79
C GLY A 135 1.93 -34.12 47.63
N TRP A 136 2.08 -34.63 46.41
CA TRP A 136 2.28 -33.79 45.22
C TRP A 136 1.08 -32.89 44.94
N ASN A 137 -0.15 -33.39 45.09
CA ASN A 137 -1.34 -32.58 44.89
C ASN A 137 -1.44 -31.44 45.92
N LEU A 138 -1.18 -31.73 47.20
CA LEU A 138 -1.13 -30.72 48.25
C LEU A 138 -0.05 -29.67 47.98
N ALA A 139 1.16 -30.08 47.58
CA ALA A 139 2.23 -29.16 47.21
C ALA A 139 1.82 -28.22 46.06
N ILE A 140 1.15 -28.74 45.03
CA ILE A 140 0.64 -27.93 43.93
C ILE A 140 -0.44 -26.94 44.40
N TYR A 141 -1.33 -27.34 45.32
CA TYR A 141 -2.34 -26.42 45.86
C TYR A 141 -1.69 -25.29 46.67
N CYS A 142 -0.71 -25.61 47.52
CA CYS A 142 0.10 -24.62 48.22
C CYS A 142 0.79 -23.66 47.24
N ALA A 143 1.40 -24.18 46.17
CA ALA A 143 2.03 -23.36 45.13
C ALA A 143 1.03 -22.45 44.40
N LEU A 144 -0.17 -22.94 44.09
CA LEU A 144 -1.24 -22.14 43.47
C LEU A 144 -1.70 -21.01 44.40
N ILE A 145 -1.93 -21.29 45.68
CA ILE A 145 -2.32 -20.29 46.69
C ILE A 145 -1.21 -19.25 46.86
N ALA A 146 0.05 -19.69 47.02
CA ALA A 146 1.19 -18.79 47.13
C ALA A 146 1.31 -17.90 45.89
N SER A 147 1.16 -18.46 44.68
CA SER A 147 1.23 -17.70 43.43
C SER A 147 0.13 -16.63 43.33
N TYR A 148 -1.08 -16.92 43.82
CA TYR A 148 -2.20 -15.99 43.86
C TYR A 148 -1.95 -14.82 44.81
N VAL A 149 -1.43 -15.11 46.02
CA VAL A 149 -1.09 -14.08 47.02
C VAL A 149 0.07 -13.20 46.54
N LEU A 150 1.12 -13.81 45.98
CA LEU A 150 2.28 -13.10 45.45
C LEU A 150 1.92 -12.23 44.23
N GLN A 151 1.04 -12.70 43.34
CA GLN A 151 0.57 -11.91 42.19
C GLN A 151 -0.26 -10.68 42.62
N ARG A 152 -1.11 -10.81 43.64
CA ARG A 152 -1.88 -9.68 44.18
C ARG A 152 -0.98 -8.59 44.78
N ARG A 153 0.10 -8.97 45.47
CA ARG A 153 1.10 -8.02 45.99
C ARG A 153 1.88 -7.31 44.88
N LYS A 154 2.16 -8.01 43.78
CA LYS A 154 2.94 -7.48 42.66
C LYS A 154 2.12 -6.63 41.67
N GLN A 155 0.79 -6.75 41.68
CA GLN A 155 -0.14 -5.94 40.88
C GLN A 155 -0.17 -4.46 41.27
N GLN A 156 0.51 -4.06 42.36
CA GLN A 156 0.68 -2.66 42.78
C GLN A 156 1.87 -1.94 42.08
N GLN A 157 2.64 -2.62 41.23
CA GLN A 157 3.69 -1.98 40.41
C GLN A 157 3.29 -1.95 38.92
N PRO A 158 3.36 -0.79 38.24
CA PRO A 158 2.96 -0.70 36.85
C PRO A 158 4.01 -1.35 35.93
N ASN A 159 3.56 -2.43 35.29
CA ASN A 159 3.85 -2.84 33.92
C ASN A 159 5.30 -3.22 33.53
N GLN A 160 5.60 -4.51 33.63
CA GLN A 160 6.36 -5.22 32.58
C GLN A 160 5.73 -6.60 32.36
N GLU A 161 4.99 -6.74 31.27
CA GLU A 161 4.47 -8.01 30.79
C GLU A 161 5.65 -8.93 30.42
N ARG A 162 6.11 -9.73 31.38
CA ARG A 162 7.05 -10.81 31.07
C ARG A 162 6.27 -11.94 30.38
N PRO A 163 6.65 -12.36 29.17
CA PRO A 163 6.08 -13.58 28.60
C PRO A 163 6.42 -14.75 29.52
N ALA A 164 5.42 -15.60 29.80
CA ALA A 164 5.60 -16.80 30.61
C ALA A 164 6.74 -17.65 30.02
N SER A 165 7.76 -17.95 30.83
CA SER A 165 8.97 -18.71 30.47
C SER A 165 8.69 -20.05 29.78
N PHE A 166 7.52 -20.65 30.03
CA PHE A 166 7.03 -21.85 29.36
C PHE A 166 6.83 -21.67 27.83
N MET A 167 6.52 -20.46 27.35
CA MET A 167 6.33 -20.19 25.91
C MET A 167 7.65 -20.12 25.14
N ARG A 168 8.75 -19.69 25.75
CA ARG A 168 10.09 -19.73 25.13
C ARG A 168 10.55 -21.16 24.85
N TRP A 169 10.20 -22.11 25.71
CA TRP A 169 10.49 -23.53 25.51
C TRP A 169 9.65 -24.15 24.38
N ALA A 170 8.37 -23.79 24.29
CA ALA A 170 7.48 -24.23 23.20
C ALA A 170 7.84 -23.62 21.83
N GLU A 171 8.40 -22.42 21.80
CA GLU A 171 9.00 -21.82 20.59
C GLU A 171 10.29 -22.53 20.17
N GLY A 172 11.12 -22.96 21.12
CA GLY A 172 12.35 -23.73 20.87
C GLY A 172 12.10 -25.09 20.20
N LEU A 173 11.03 -25.80 20.58
CA LEU A 173 10.68 -27.10 20.00
C LEU A 173 10.18 -27.04 18.55
N ARG A 174 9.76 -25.86 18.06
CA ARG A 174 9.29 -25.68 16.66
C ARG A 174 10.37 -25.19 15.71
N GLY A 175 11.60 -25.03 16.20
CA GLY A 175 12.77 -24.68 15.39
C GLY A 175 13.23 -25.77 14.40
N TRP A 176 12.64 -26.97 14.43
CA TRP A 176 13.13 -28.14 13.67
C TRP A 176 12.76 -28.14 12.16
N HIS A 177 12.08 -27.12 11.64
CA HIS A 177 11.85 -26.98 10.19
C HIS A 177 12.17 -25.58 9.68
N ARG A 178 13.42 -25.13 9.86
CA ARG A 178 13.96 -24.01 9.08
C ARG A 178 14.60 -24.52 7.79
N ARG A 179 13.80 -24.70 6.74
CA ARG A 179 14.31 -24.52 5.37
C ARG A 179 13.99 -23.09 4.97
N ALA A 180 15.01 -22.23 4.98
CA ALA A 180 14.91 -20.88 4.47
C ALA A 180 14.56 -20.93 2.97
N GLY A 181 13.55 -20.15 2.54
CA GLY A 181 13.17 -20.00 1.13
C GLY A 181 11.68 -20.12 0.81
N GLN A 182 10.85 -20.68 1.70
CA GLN A 182 9.41 -20.84 1.46
C GLN A 182 8.59 -19.76 2.20
N LEU A 183 7.95 -18.86 1.44
CA LEU A 183 7.08 -17.77 1.95
C LEU A 183 6.05 -18.27 2.99
N ARG A 184 5.50 -19.48 2.79
CA ARG A 184 4.58 -20.13 3.74
C ARG A 184 5.16 -20.31 5.14
N ALA A 185 6.41 -20.76 5.23
CA ALA A 185 7.07 -20.99 6.51
C ALA A 185 7.32 -19.68 7.25
N THR A 186 7.76 -18.64 6.53
CA THR A 186 7.96 -17.29 7.07
C THR A 186 6.66 -16.71 7.63
N VAL A 187 5.59 -16.72 6.83
CA VAL A 187 4.26 -16.23 7.27
C VAL A 187 3.80 -16.99 8.52
N THR A 188 3.93 -18.32 8.54
CA THR A 188 3.52 -19.14 9.68
C THR A 188 4.33 -18.81 10.94
N ALA A 189 5.63 -18.57 10.81
CA ALA A 189 6.50 -18.20 11.93
C ALA A 189 6.13 -16.83 12.51
N VAL A 190 5.93 -15.82 11.64
CA VAL A 190 5.52 -14.46 12.07
C VAL A 190 4.16 -14.51 12.76
N PHE A 191 3.17 -15.15 12.11
CA PHE A 191 1.83 -15.32 12.66
C PHE A 191 1.84 -16.02 14.02
N THR A 192 2.58 -17.14 14.15
CA THR A 192 2.60 -17.89 15.41
C THR A 192 3.19 -17.06 16.54
N ARG A 193 4.31 -16.37 16.32
CA ARG A 193 4.92 -15.48 17.32
C ARG A 193 3.94 -14.39 17.78
N GLN A 194 3.31 -13.69 16.83
CA GLN A 194 2.33 -12.63 17.13
C GLN A 194 1.10 -13.20 17.87
N TRP A 195 0.59 -14.35 17.43
CA TRP A 195 -0.54 -15.03 18.06
C TRP A 195 -0.29 -15.43 19.51
N TYR A 196 0.86 -16.06 19.80
CA TYR A 196 1.19 -16.47 21.18
C TYR A 196 1.51 -15.26 22.06
N GLY A 197 2.08 -14.19 21.51
CA GLY A 197 2.25 -12.91 22.19
C GLY A 197 0.91 -12.31 22.63
N ALA A 198 -0.03 -12.14 21.70
CA ALA A 198 -1.34 -11.54 21.98
C ALA A 198 -2.26 -12.44 22.84
N THR A 199 -2.08 -13.76 22.80
CA THR A 199 -2.98 -14.71 23.49
C THR A 199 -2.33 -15.46 24.65
N ALA A 200 -1.22 -14.98 25.20
CA ALA A 200 -0.45 -15.69 26.22
C ALA A 200 -1.30 -16.12 27.44
N ALA A 201 -2.14 -15.20 27.94
CA ALA A 201 -3.05 -15.47 29.04
C ALA A 201 -4.12 -16.54 28.69
N LEU A 202 -4.66 -16.48 27.47
CA LEU A 202 -5.64 -17.46 26.97
C LEU A 202 -5.01 -18.85 26.84
N GLN A 203 -3.83 -18.97 26.24
CA GLN A 203 -3.14 -20.25 26.10
C GLN A 203 -2.76 -20.85 27.46
N THR A 204 -2.38 -20.01 28.42
CA THR A 204 -2.09 -20.46 29.79
C THR A 204 -3.30 -21.14 30.42
N GLN A 205 -4.51 -20.59 30.27
CA GLN A 205 -5.72 -21.22 30.80
C GLN A 205 -6.07 -22.53 30.08
N ARG A 206 -5.81 -22.61 28.77
CA ARG A 206 -5.98 -23.85 27.99
C ARG A 206 -5.09 -24.98 28.51
N TRP A 207 -3.81 -24.70 28.73
CA TRP A 207 -2.86 -25.68 29.27
C TRP A 207 -3.18 -26.05 30.71
N ARG A 208 -3.53 -25.09 31.57
CA ARG A 208 -3.99 -25.38 32.94
C ARG A 208 -5.17 -26.35 32.94
N LYS A 209 -6.19 -26.09 32.11
CA LYS A 209 -7.34 -26.99 31.96
C LYS A 209 -6.91 -28.41 31.57
N VAL A 210 -6.03 -28.57 30.57
CA VAL A 210 -5.52 -29.88 30.13
C VAL A 210 -4.77 -30.58 31.26
N LEU A 211 -3.88 -29.89 31.97
CA LEU A 211 -3.09 -30.47 33.07
C LEU A 211 -3.96 -30.88 34.26
N HIS A 212 -4.95 -30.06 34.63
CA HIS A 212 -5.88 -30.43 35.70
C HIS A 212 -6.74 -31.64 35.34
N LEU A 213 -7.22 -31.71 34.09
CA LEU A 213 -7.98 -32.87 33.61
C LEU A 213 -7.10 -34.12 33.52
N ALA A 214 -5.85 -34.02 33.08
CA ALA A 214 -4.92 -35.14 33.08
C ALA A 214 -4.69 -35.66 34.51
N ALA A 215 -4.46 -34.77 35.49
CA ALA A 215 -4.28 -35.16 36.88
C ALA A 215 -5.54 -35.81 37.49
N ALA A 216 -6.72 -35.27 37.19
CA ALA A 216 -8.00 -35.85 37.62
C ALA A 216 -8.23 -37.22 36.97
N GLY A 217 -7.94 -37.36 35.68
CA GLY A 217 -8.05 -38.59 34.92
C GLY A 217 -7.14 -39.67 35.49
N TRP A 218 -5.88 -39.35 35.75
CA TRP A 218 -4.92 -40.29 36.35
C TRP A 218 -5.40 -40.83 37.71
N ALA A 219 -5.82 -39.95 38.62
CA ALA A 219 -6.37 -40.35 39.92
C ALA A 219 -7.68 -41.14 39.80
N PHE A 220 -8.55 -40.78 38.86
CA PHE A 220 -9.76 -41.53 38.54
C PHE A 220 -9.44 -42.94 38.03
N GLY A 221 -8.42 -43.07 37.17
CA GLY A 221 -7.95 -44.36 36.66
C GLY A 221 -7.43 -45.28 37.77
N ILE A 222 -6.65 -44.74 38.71
CA ILE A 222 -6.19 -45.48 39.90
C ILE A 222 -7.37 -45.90 40.77
N GLY A 223 -8.31 -44.99 41.06
CA GLY A 223 -9.52 -45.34 41.81
C GLY A 223 -10.33 -46.45 41.13
N LEU A 224 -10.49 -46.37 39.81
CA LEU A 224 -11.20 -47.36 39.02
C LEU A 224 -10.50 -48.72 39.02
N SER A 225 -9.16 -48.76 38.96
CA SER A 225 -8.42 -50.03 39.01
C SER A 225 -8.53 -50.72 40.38
N LEU A 226 -8.55 -49.94 41.48
CA LEU A 226 -8.80 -50.45 42.82
C LEU A 226 -10.19 -51.12 42.92
N PHE A 227 -11.23 -50.47 42.39
CA PHE A 227 -12.56 -51.08 42.36
C PHE A 227 -12.64 -52.31 41.45
N ALA A 228 -12.10 -52.22 40.23
CA ALA A 228 -12.16 -53.31 39.26
C ALA A 228 -11.47 -54.59 39.77
N ARG A 229 -10.35 -54.44 40.49
CA ARG A 229 -9.68 -55.57 41.13
C ARG A 229 -10.42 -56.10 42.35
N GLY A 230 -11.02 -55.23 43.16
CA GLY A 230 -11.80 -55.67 44.33
C GLY A 230 -13.00 -56.56 43.97
N LEU A 231 -13.41 -56.54 42.69
CA LEU A 231 -14.43 -57.44 42.15
C LEU A 231 -13.88 -58.83 41.74
N VAL A 232 -12.57 -58.96 41.48
CA VAL A 232 -11.96 -60.17 40.88
C VAL A 232 -10.98 -60.86 41.84
N VAL A 233 -10.35 -60.12 42.75
CA VAL A 233 -9.31 -60.61 43.67
C VAL A 233 -9.62 -60.18 45.10
N GLU A 234 -9.43 -61.09 46.06
CA GLU A 234 -9.56 -60.77 47.48
C GLU A 234 -8.37 -59.92 47.95
N TYR A 235 -8.65 -58.69 48.39
CA TYR A 235 -7.63 -57.76 48.84
C TYR A 235 -7.20 -58.04 50.28
N ARG A 236 -5.91 -58.32 50.47
CA ARG A 236 -5.27 -58.26 51.79
C ARG A 236 -4.66 -56.88 51.98
N VAL A 237 -5.26 -56.10 52.87
CA VAL A 237 -4.78 -54.76 53.24
C VAL A 237 -3.98 -54.88 54.53
N GLY A 238 -2.80 -54.24 54.55
CA GLY A 238 -1.94 -54.27 55.72
C GLY A 238 -0.77 -53.30 55.60
N TRP A 239 0.09 -53.27 56.60
CA TRP A 239 1.31 -52.45 56.59
C TRP A 239 2.52 -53.25 57.08
N GLU A 240 3.69 -52.82 56.63
CA GLU A 240 4.97 -53.32 57.10
C GLU A 240 5.95 -52.14 57.25
N SER A 241 6.66 -52.08 58.36
CA SER A 241 7.71 -51.07 58.57
C SER A 241 8.76 -51.60 59.52
N THR A 242 10.02 -51.42 59.16
CA THR A 242 11.17 -51.66 60.06
C THR A 242 11.34 -50.52 61.08
N PHE A 243 10.75 -49.35 60.82
CA PHE A 243 11.01 -48.12 61.58
C PHE A 243 9.79 -47.59 62.34
N LEU A 244 8.57 -47.95 61.94
CA LEU A 244 7.34 -47.42 62.51
C LEU A 244 6.60 -48.47 63.32
N ASN A 245 6.03 -48.05 64.46
CA ASN A 245 5.11 -48.87 65.25
C ASN A 245 3.64 -48.56 64.94
N ALA A 246 2.72 -49.36 65.50
CA ALA A 246 1.28 -49.22 65.24
C ALA A 246 0.71 -47.85 65.63
N ASP A 247 1.17 -47.25 66.73
CA ASP A 247 0.79 -45.90 67.15
C ASP A 247 1.19 -44.83 66.13
N GLN A 248 2.42 -44.91 65.61
CA GLN A 248 2.92 -43.98 64.60
C GLN A 248 2.20 -44.13 63.25
N VAL A 249 1.90 -45.37 62.83
CA VAL A 249 1.13 -45.63 61.61
C VAL A 249 -0.31 -45.15 61.76
N HIS A 250 -0.94 -45.38 62.92
CA HIS A 250 -2.26 -44.86 63.23
C HIS A 250 -2.31 -43.33 63.17
N ALA A 251 -1.31 -42.65 63.77
CA ALA A 251 -1.19 -41.19 63.70
C ALA A 251 -1.03 -40.67 62.26
N ALA A 252 -0.19 -41.32 61.44
CA ALA A 252 0.01 -40.96 60.04
C ALA A 252 -1.27 -41.13 59.21
N LEU A 253 -1.98 -42.26 59.38
CA LEU A 253 -3.24 -42.53 58.69
C LEU A 253 -4.34 -41.56 59.11
N ARG A 254 -4.42 -41.18 60.39
CA ARG A 254 -5.37 -40.17 60.86
C ARG A 254 -5.20 -38.84 60.14
N VAL A 255 -3.95 -38.40 59.91
CA VAL A 255 -3.67 -37.17 59.16
C VAL A 255 -3.96 -37.33 57.67
N LEU A 256 -3.51 -38.43 57.07
CA LEU A 256 -3.68 -38.69 55.64
C LEU A 256 -5.16 -38.81 55.25
N LEU A 257 -5.94 -39.52 56.05
CA LEU A 257 -7.36 -39.81 55.78
C LEU A 257 -8.31 -38.74 56.29
N MET A 258 -7.82 -37.76 57.07
CA MET A 258 -8.65 -36.68 57.62
C MET A 258 -9.59 -36.04 56.59
N PRO A 259 -9.17 -35.70 55.35
CA PRO A 259 -10.07 -35.10 54.38
C PRO A 259 -11.24 -36.01 53.96
N ALA A 260 -11.01 -37.32 53.90
CA ALA A 260 -12.04 -38.29 53.55
C ALA A 260 -13.01 -38.52 54.71
N MET A 261 -12.49 -38.67 55.93
CA MET A 261 -13.30 -38.92 57.14
C MET A 261 -14.06 -37.69 57.62
N ALA A 262 -13.59 -36.48 57.31
CA ALA A 262 -14.32 -35.25 57.62
C ALA A 262 -15.57 -35.05 56.75
N LEU A 263 -15.60 -35.61 55.54
CA LEU A 263 -16.67 -35.41 54.58
C LEU A 263 -17.64 -36.59 54.46
N PHE A 264 -17.20 -37.79 54.85
CA PHE A 264 -17.98 -39.02 54.73
C PHE A 264 -17.98 -39.78 56.06
N PRO A 265 -19.11 -40.43 56.42
CA PRO A 265 -19.29 -41.07 57.72
C PRO A 265 -18.59 -42.43 57.80
N PHE A 266 -17.25 -42.44 57.73
CA PHE A 266 -16.45 -43.63 58.00
C PHE A 266 -16.19 -43.77 59.50
N GLU A 267 -16.31 -44.99 60.03
CA GLU A 267 -15.90 -45.26 61.40
C GLU A 267 -14.39 -44.99 61.60
N PRO A 268 -13.98 -44.35 62.71
CA PRO A 268 -12.57 -44.20 63.05
C PRO A 268 -11.93 -45.55 63.36
N PHE A 269 -10.65 -45.68 63.07
CA PHE A 269 -9.86 -46.85 63.42
C PHE A 269 -9.27 -46.66 64.82
N SER A 270 -9.21 -47.72 65.62
CA SER A 270 -8.43 -47.76 66.86
C SER A 270 -6.97 -48.14 66.57
N VAL A 271 -6.08 -47.90 67.54
CA VAL A 271 -4.68 -48.37 67.44
C VAL A 271 -4.62 -49.91 67.34
N GLN A 272 -5.54 -50.61 68.02
CA GLN A 272 -5.66 -52.07 67.98
C GLN A 272 -6.05 -52.56 66.57
N ASP A 273 -6.97 -51.86 65.91
CA ASP A 273 -7.35 -52.17 64.52
C ASP A 273 -6.14 -52.05 63.59
N ILE A 274 -5.34 -50.99 63.72
CA ILE A 274 -4.14 -50.80 62.90
C ILE A 274 -3.06 -51.82 63.23
N ALA A 275 -2.86 -52.18 64.50
CA ALA A 275 -1.91 -53.22 64.91
C ALA A 275 -2.26 -54.60 64.34
N SER A 276 -3.56 -54.92 64.23
CA SER A 276 -4.04 -56.17 63.62
C SER A 276 -3.76 -56.28 62.11
N LEU A 277 -3.51 -55.15 61.43
CA LEU A 277 -3.23 -55.07 60.01
C LEU A 277 -1.74 -55.24 59.66
N GLN A 278 -0.87 -55.50 60.64
CA GLN A 278 0.56 -55.68 60.39
C GLN A 278 0.83 -57.05 59.75
N PHE A 279 1.48 -57.08 58.58
CA PHE A 279 1.68 -58.33 57.82
C PHE A 279 2.54 -59.39 58.56
N SER A 280 3.37 -58.98 59.52
CA SER A 280 4.18 -59.88 60.36
C SER A 280 3.35 -60.79 61.27
N ASN A 281 2.10 -60.42 61.57
CA ASN A 281 1.22 -61.14 62.51
C ASN A 281 0.31 -62.18 61.82
N GLY A 282 0.61 -62.54 60.56
CA GLY A 282 0.03 -63.71 59.89
C GLY A 282 -1.26 -63.49 59.10
N SER A 283 -1.99 -62.38 59.27
CA SER A 283 -3.14 -62.08 58.41
C SER A 283 -3.48 -60.59 58.39
N GLY A 284 -3.21 -59.91 57.26
CA GLY A 284 -3.90 -58.64 56.95
C GLY A 284 -5.42 -58.86 56.91
N ALA A 285 -6.21 -57.83 57.20
CA ALA A 285 -7.66 -58.02 57.37
C ALA A 285 -8.36 -58.46 56.07
N MET A 286 -9.36 -59.34 56.20
CA MET A 286 -10.26 -59.74 55.11
C MET A 286 -11.24 -58.62 54.69
N ALA A 287 -11.32 -57.52 55.44
CA ALA A 287 -12.20 -56.37 55.16
C ALA A 287 -11.61 -55.35 54.15
N GLY A 288 -10.99 -55.84 53.07
CA GLY A 288 -10.30 -54.99 52.07
C GLY A 288 -11.21 -53.98 51.37
N ALA A 289 -12.52 -54.26 51.26
CA ALA A 289 -13.49 -53.36 50.63
C ALA A 289 -13.59 -51.99 51.34
N ARG A 290 -13.60 -51.95 52.68
CA ARG A 290 -13.66 -50.69 53.46
C ARG A 290 -12.50 -49.76 53.13
N TRP A 291 -11.29 -50.32 53.00
CA TRP A 291 -10.09 -49.58 52.65
C TRP A 291 -10.10 -49.06 51.21
N VAL A 292 -10.61 -49.86 50.26
CA VAL A 292 -10.80 -49.40 48.87
C VAL A 292 -11.74 -48.20 48.81
N TYR A 293 -12.87 -48.23 49.53
CA TYR A 293 -13.79 -47.08 49.60
C TYR A 293 -13.13 -45.84 50.21
N ILE A 294 -12.35 -46.01 51.29
CA ILE A 294 -11.68 -44.89 51.96
C ILE A 294 -10.60 -44.28 51.06
N TYR A 295 -9.76 -45.09 50.39
CA TYR A 295 -8.74 -44.58 49.48
C TYR A 295 -9.31 -43.98 48.20
N ALA A 296 -10.36 -44.58 47.63
CA ALA A 296 -11.08 -43.99 46.51
C ALA A 296 -11.70 -42.64 46.90
N THR A 297 -12.26 -42.55 48.11
CA THR A 297 -12.83 -41.29 48.64
C THR A 297 -11.74 -40.25 48.89
N LEU A 298 -10.58 -40.65 49.43
CA LEU A 298 -9.43 -39.76 49.59
C LEU A 298 -8.95 -39.20 48.25
N LEU A 299 -8.79 -40.06 47.23
CA LEU A 299 -8.44 -39.63 45.88
C LEU A 299 -9.51 -38.72 45.28
N ALA A 300 -10.80 -39.02 45.50
CA ALA A 300 -11.89 -38.19 45.04
C ALA A 300 -11.86 -36.78 45.66
N VAL A 301 -11.74 -36.69 46.99
CA VAL A 301 -11.79 -35.46 47.76
C VAL A 301 -10.53 -34.61 47.57
N VAL A 302 -9.34 -35.22 47.60
CA VAL A 302 -8.08 -34.47 47.57
C VAL A 302 -7.61 -34.19 46.15
N VAL A 303 -7.93 -35.07 45.19
CA VAL A 303 -7.41 -34.97 43.82
C VAL A 303 -8.51 -34.72 42.81
N ILE A 304 -9.44 -35.65 42.62
CA ILE A 304 -10.36 -35.62 41.47
C ILE A 304 -11.26 -34.39 41.52
N VAL A 305 -12.01 -34.17 42.61
CA VAL A 305 -12.97 -33.07 42.73
C VAL A 305 -12.28 -31.69 42.67
N PRO A 306 -11.21 -31.42 43.45
CA PRO A 306 -10.52 -30.13 43.36
C PRO A 306 -9.90 -29.87 41.98
N ARG A 307 -9.34 -30.90 41.33
CA ARG A 307 -8.77 -30.76 39.98
C ARG A 307 -9.84 -30.49 38.94
N LEU A 308 -11.00 -31.15 39.01
CA LEU A 308 -12.15 -30.87 38.14
C LEU A 308 -12.67 -29.44 38.35
N ALA A 309 -12.77 -28.98 39.59
CA ALA A 309 -13.15 -27.60 39.90
C ALA A 309 -12.17 -26.57 39.30
N LEU A 310 -10.85 -26.82 39.43
CA LEU A 310 -9.81 -25.98 38.83
C LEU A 310 -9.85 -26.02 37.29
N ALA A 311 -10.14 -27.18 36.69
CA ALA A 311 -10.32 -27.31 35.25
C ALA A 311 -11.55 -26.52 34.75
N LEU A 312 -12.66 -26.54 35.51
CA LEU A 312 -13.86 -25.77 35.21
C LEU A 312 -13.59 -24.26 35.32
N TYR A 313 -12.87 -23.83 36.35
CA TYR A 313 -12.44 -22.44 36.49
C TYR A 313 -11.55 -21.99 35.33
N ALA A 314 -10.57 -22.81 34.93
CA ALA A 314 -9.73 -22.54 33.77
C ALA A 314 -10.55 -22.48 32.46
N ARG A 315 -11.57 -23.34 32.32
CA ARG A 315 -12.51 -23.30 31.17
C ARG A 315 -13.36 -22.03 31.15
N TRP A 316 -13.84 -21.58 32.30
CA TRP A 316 -14.57 -20.32 32.43
C TRP A 316 -13.68 -19.12 32.03
N ARG A 317 -12.46 -19.06 32.58
CA ARG A 317 -11.45 -18.05 32.21
C ARG A 317 -11.09 -18.10 30.72
N GLU A 318 -10.94 -19.30 30.14
CA GLU A 318 -10.73 -19.48 28.70
C GLU A 318 -11.86 -18.84 27.89
N ARG A 319 -13.14 -19.07 28.25
CA ARG A 319 -14.29 -18.46 27.55
C ARG A 319 -14.25 -16.93 27.62
N VAL A 320 -13.99 -16.38 28.81
CA VAL A 320 -13.93 -14.92 29.00
C VAL A 320 -12.80 -14.32 28.16
N LEU A 321 -11.59 -14.87 28.23
CA LEU A 321 -10.43 -14.37 27.50
C LEU A 321 -10.55 -14.55 25.98
N SER A 322 -11.21 -15.62 25.51
CA SER A 322 -11.45 -15.83 24.07
C SER A 322 -12.36 -14.78 23.43
N ARG A 323 -13.16 -14.06 24.22
CA ARG A 323 -14.03 -12.97 23.74
C ARG A 323 -13.37 -11.59 23.86
N ARG A 324 -12.19 -11.50 24.48
CA ARG A 324 -11.51 -10.25 24.82
C ARG A 324 -10.01 -10.33 24.55
N VAL A 325 -9.67 -10.65 23.30
CA VAL A 325 -8.29 -10.59 22.83
C VAL A 325 -7.95 -9.13 22.55
N VAL A 326 -6.92 -8.61 23.23
CA VAL A 326 -6.48 -7.22 23.07
C VAL A 326 -5.33 -7.17 22.08
N LEU A 327 -5.48 -6.40 21.01
CA LEU A 327 -4.43 -6.13 20.05
C LEU A 327 -3.92 -4.70 20.21
N SER A 328 -2.60 -4.53 20.11
CA SER A 328 -1.96 -3.22 20.04
C SER A 328 -2.00 -2.73 18.59
N LEU A 329 -2.54 -1.53 18.37
CA LEU A 329 -2.52 -0.88 17.05
C LEU A 329 -1.28 0.02 16.87
N SER A 330 -0.30 -0.05 17.78
CA SER A 330 0.91 0.77 17.72
C SER A 330 1.92 0.30 16.66
N ASP A 331 1.77 -0.91 16.11
CA ASP A 331 2.65 -1.40 15.04
C ASP A 331 2.50 -0.55 13.77
N ALA A 332 3.61 -0.29 13.07
CA ALA A 332 3.65 0.51 11.84
C ALA A 332 2.64 0.04 10.77
N TYR A 333 2.40 -1.27 10.70
CA TYR A 333 1.37 -1.87 9.85
C TYR A 333 -0.03 -1.29 10.13
N TYR A 334 -0.50 -1.33 11.38
CA TYR A 334 -1.83 -0.82 11.74
C TYR A 334 -1.88 0.71 11.67
N GLN A 335 -0.80 1.41 12.01
CA GLN A 335 -0.72 2.87 11.86
C GLN A 335 -0.92 3.31 10.39
N ARG A 336 -0.33 2.59 9.43
CA ARG A 336 -0.59 2.81 7.99
C ARG A 336 -2.07 2.64 7.65
N LEU A 337 -2.68 1.56 8.13
CA LEU A 337 -4.10 1.27 7.87
C LEU A 337 -5.04 2.31 8.49
N LEU A 338 -4.73 2.79 9.69
CA LEU A 338 -5.47 3.85 10.36
C LEU A 338 -5.31 5.21 9.65
N GLY A 339 -4.14 5.47 9.07
CA GLY A 339 -3.90 6.65 8.23
C GLY A 339 -4.82 6.70 7.01
N MET A 340 -5.14 5.54 6.41
CA MET A 340 -6.10 5.48 5.30
C MET A 340 -7.55 5.78 5.73
N LEU A 341 -7.94 5.36 6.93
CA LEU A 341 -9.26 5.63 7.50
C LEU A 341 -9.45 7.11 7.85
N ASN A 342 -8.39 7.77 8.33
CA ASN A 342 -8.41 9.17 8.69
C ASN A 342 -7.27 9.91 7.96
N PRO A 343 -7.47 10.22 6.67
CA PRO A 343 -6.42 10.82 5.87
C PRO A 343 -6.00 12.14 6.50
N THR A 344 -4.69 12.34 6.73
CA THR A 344 -4.20 13.68 7.07
C THR A 344 -4.43 14.54 5.83
N ARG A 345 -5.44 15.41 5.90
CA ARG A 345 -5.80 16.31 4.80
C ARG A 345 -4.85 17.49 4.83
N VAL A 346 -4.10 17.66 3.75
CA VAL A 346 -3.39 18.91 3.45
C VAL A 346 -4.32 19.70 2.54
N GLN A 347 -4.67 20.92 2.95
CA GLN A 347 -5.71 21.76 2.36
C GLN A 347 -5.08 23.04 1.81
N LEU A 348 -5.13 23.21 0.49
CA LEU A 348 -4.62 24.40 -0.20
C LEU A 348 -5.78 25.29 -0.64
N GLY A 349 -5.80 26.54 -0.20
CA GLY A 349 -6.76 27.53 -0.67
C GLY A 349 -6.19 28.27 -1.88
N LEU A 350 -6.87 28.27 -3.02
CA LEU A 350 -6.45 28.99 -4.23
C LEU A 350 -7.20 30.31 -4.34
N LEU A 351 -6.47 31.42 -4.41
CA LEU A 351 -7.02 32.73 -4.73
C LEU A 351 -6.31 33.26 -5.98
N ALA A 352 -7.05 33.35 -7.09
CA ALA A 352 -6.58 33.95 -8.33
C ALA A 352 -7.51 35.10 -8.72
N LEU A 353 -6.94 36.26 -9.06
CA LEU A 353 -7.73 37.43 -9.47
C LEU A 353 -8.35 37.28 -10.87
N ARG A 354 -7.78 36.40 -11.69
CA ARG A 354 -8.16 36.19 -13.09
C ARG A 354 -8.30 34.71 -13.38
N ASP A 355 -9.28 34.34 -14.20
CA ASP A 355 -9.51 32.94 -14.59
C ASP A 355 -8.32 32.32 -15.33
N GLN A 356 -7.59 33.09 -16.14
CA GLN A 356 -6.43 32.58 -16.85
C GLN A 356 -5.33 32.07 -15.90
N ASP A 357 -5.09 32.80 -14.80
CA ASP A 357 -4.09 32.49 -13.79
C ASP A 357 -4.52 31.26 -12.97
N ARG A 358 -5.82 31.19 -12.65
CA ARG A 358 -6.44 30.02 -12.03
C ARG A 358 -6.22 28.75 -12.85
N HIS A 359 -6.57 28.78 -14.13
CA HIS A 359 -6.41 27.64 -15.02
C HIS A 359 -4.94 27.27 -15.23
N ALA A 360 -4.04 28.26 -15.31
CA ALA A 360 -2.60 28.02 -15.43
C ALA A 360 -2.05 27.23 -14.22
N LEU A 361 -2.39 27.64 -12.99
CA LEU A 361 -1.94 26.91 -11.80
C LEU A 361 -2.54 25.50 -11.74
N LEU A 362 -3.85 25.39 -11.99
CA LEU A 362 -4.53 24.11 -11.91
C LEU A 362 -3.98 23.11 -12.92
N ARG A 363 -3.58 23.53 -14.13
CA ARG A 363 -2.88 22.65 -15.10
C ARG A 363 -1.56 22.10 -14.54
N VAL A 364 -0.78 22.94 -13.86
CA VAL A 364 0.48 22.51 -13.22
C VAL A 364 0.22 21.54 -12.06
N MET A 365 -0.87 21.75 -11.30
CA MET A 365 -1.18 20.99 -10.10
C MET A 365 -2.05 19.74 -10.33
N GLN A 366 -2.77 19.64 -11.44
CA GLN A 366 -3.80 18.61 -11.61
C GLN A 366 -3.23 17.17 -11.66
N PRO A 367 -3.95 16.20 -11.07
CA PRO A 367 -3.68 14.79 -11.28
C PRO A 367 -4.09 14.39 -12.71
N ARG A 368 -3.11 13.94 -13.49
CA ARG A 368 -3.18 13.66 -14.93
C ARG A 368 -4.02 12.42 -15.33
N ASN A 369 -5.04 12.05 -14.54
CA ASN A 369 -5.94 10.92 -14.82
C ASN A 369 -7.30 10.97 -14.09
N GLN A 370 -7.67 12.12 -13.50
CA GLN A 370 -9.01 12.35 -12.94
C GLN A 370 -9.66 13.51 -13.68
N ALA A 371 -10.95 13.38 -13.98
CA ALA A 371 -11.76 14.43 -14.57
C ALA A 371 -11.93 15.58 -13.57
N PHE A 372 -10.89 16.40 -13.41
CA PHE A 372 -10.99 17.68 -12.75
C PHE A 372 -11.59 18.65 -13.78
N SER A 373 -12.85 19.03 -13.58
CA SER A 373 -13.55 20.02 -14.40
C SER A 373 -13.69 21.33 -13.60
N PRO A 374 -12.72 22.26 -13.70
CA PRO A 374 -12.74 23.52 -12.95
C PRO A 374 -13.91 24.44 -13.33
N ALA A 375 -14.64 24.12 -14.41
CA ALA A 375 -15.84 24.82 -14.85
C ALA A 375 -17.11 24.39 -14.10
N GLU A 376 -17.13 23.22 -13.46
CA GLU A 376 -18.32 22.63 -12.83
C GLU A 376 -18.34 22.74 -11.31
N SER A 377 -17.29 23.31 -10.71
CA SER A 377 -17.04 23.26 -9.27
C SER A 377 -17.50 24.54 -8.59
N ALA A 378 -18.25 24.44 -7.48
CA ALA A 378 -18.72 25.64 -6.77
C ALA A 378 -17.57 26.32 -6.01
N PRO A 379 -17.52 27.67 -5.94
CA PRO A 379 -16.49 28.37 -5.16
C PRO A 379 -16.54 27.97 -3.68
N GLY A 380 -15.38 27.62 -3.12
CA GLY A 380 -15.21 27.10 -1.75
C GLY A 380 -15.37 25.58 -1.61
N GLU A 381 -15.64 24.85 -2.70
CA GLU A 381 -15.73 23.39 -2.66
C GLU A 381 -14.34 22.73 -2.67
N TRP A 382 -14.10 21.84 -1.71
CA TRP A 382 -12.84 21.10 -1.60
C TRP A 382 -12.76 19.96 -2.60
N GLN A 383 -11.71 19.93 -3.40
CA GLN A 383 -11.48 18.91 -4.41
C GLN A 383 -10.19 18.11 -4.15
N PRO A 384 -10.22 16.77 -4.29
CA PRO A 384 -9.04 15.95 -4.06
C PRO A 384 -8.09 16.08 -5.25
N LEU A 385 -6.84 16.40 -4.96
CA LEU A 385 -5.78 16.53 -5.97
C LEU A 385 -4.89 15.28 -6.01
N MET A 386 -4.65 14.65 -4.86
CA MET A 386 -3.83 13.45 -4.74
C MET A 386 -4.16 12.72 -3.45
N ARG A 387 -4.00 11.39 -3.46
CA ARG A 387 -3.93 10.57 -2.25
C ARG A 387 -2.73 9.64 -2.31
N THR A 388 -2.07 9.42 -1.18
CA THR A 388 -0.99 8.44 -1.05
C THR A 388 -1.56 7.08 -0.59
N SER A 389 -0.77 6.02 -0.78
CA SER A 389 -1.07 4.68 -0.22
C SER A 389 -0.98 4.64 1.32
N THR A 390 -0.34 5.63 1.93
CA THR A 390 -0.25 5.81 3.38
C THR A 390 -1.43 6.61 3.96
N GLY A 391 -2.34 7.10 3.10
CA GLY A 391 -3.58 7.74 3.48
C GLY A 391 -3.53 9.27 3.53
N GLU A 392 -2.40 9.93 3.29
CA GLU A 392 -2.41 11.39 3.15
C GLU A 392 -3.20 11.81 1.91
N ALA A 393 -3.90 12.94 2.00
CA ALA A 393 -4.67 13.48 0.90
C ALA A 393 -4.38 14.97 0.73
N LEU A 394 -4.05 15.38 -0.49
CA LEU A 394 -3.93 16.78 -0.87
C LEU A 394 -5.24 17.25 -1.49
N TRP A 395 -5.77 18.34 -0.97
CA TRP A 395 -7.02 18.96 -1.42
C TRP A 395 -6.78 20.41 -1.81
N ILE A 396 -7.55 20.89 -2.77
CA ILE A 396 -7.54 22.29 -3.20
C ILE A 396 -8.97 22.83 -3.22
N ALA A 397 -9.18 24.07 -2.81
CA ALA A 397 -10.45 24.76 -2.93
C ALA A 397 -10.24 26.13 -3.58
N ASP A 398 -11.10 26.49 -4.52
CA ASP A 398 -11.10 27.80 -5.17
C ASP A 398 -11.80 28.83 -4.27
N ILE A 399 -11.10 29.90 -3.93
CA ILE A 399 -11.56 30.97 -3.06
C ILE A 399 -11.66 32.23 -3.93
N PRO A 400 -12.88 32.67 -4.28
CA PRO A 400 -13.06 33.82 -5.14
C PRO A 400 -12.51 35.07 -4.45
N PRO A 401 -11.96 36.04 -5.21
CA PRO A 401 -11.59 37.33 -4.64
C PRO A 401 -12.83 37.98 -4.00
N ALA A 402 -12.63 38.64 -2.87
CA ALA A 402 -13.70 39.28 -2.12
C ALA A 402 -14.47 40.27 -3.01
N SER A 403 -15.61 39.84 -3.52
CA SER A 403 -16.55 40.68 -4.25
C SER A 403 -17.45 41.37 -3.20
N GLN A 404 -17.90 42.60 -3.49
CA GLN A 404 -18.82 43.38 -2.65
C GLN A 404 -19.94 42.52 -2.04
N PRO A 405 -20.39 42.82 -0.80
CA PRO A 405 -21.39 42.02 -0.10
C PRO A 405 -22.61 41.77 -1.00
N GLN A 406 -22.88 40.51 -1.31
CA GLN A 406 -24.14 40.13 -1.93
C GLN A 406 -25.28 40.57 -0.99
N PRO A 407 -26.31 41.28 -1.49
CA PRO A 407 -27.46 41.60 -0.67
C PRO A 407 -28.04 40.28 -0.15
N ALA A 408 -28.17 40.18 1.18
CA ALA A 408 -28.76 39.03 1.83
C ALA A 408 -30.08 38.68 1.12
N GLN A 409 -30.17 37.46 0.58
CA GLN A 409 -31.45 36.96 0.10
C GLN A 409 -32.42 37.02 1.29
N PRO A 410 -33.57 37.71 1.15
CA PRO A 410 -34.55 37.73 2.22
C PRO A 410 -34.96 36.28 2.48
N VAL A 411 -34.68 35.80 3.69
CA VAL A 411 -35.22 34.53 4.17
C VAL A 411 -36.73 34.66 4.05
N ASN A 412 -37.32 33.96 3.08
CA ASN A 412 -38.75 33.92 2.88
C ASN A 412 -39.36 33.11 4.02
N THR A 413 -39.47 33.73 5.20
CA THR A 413 -40.27 33.16 6.28
C THR A 413 -41.73 33.30 5.85
N SER A 414 -42.30 32.19 5.38
CA SER A 414 -43.74 32.10 5.17
C SER A 414 -44.46 32.45 6.48
N HIS A 415 -45.05 33.63 6.55
CA HIS A 415 -45.85 34.06 7.68
C HIS A 415 -47.15 33.24 7.73
N SER A 416 -47.16 32.13 8.47
CA SER A 416 -48.42 31.47 8.82
C SER A 416 -49.14 32.28 9.90
N TRP A 417 -50.41 32.58 9.66
CA TRP A 417 -51.28 33.33 10.59
C TRP A 417 -51.44 32.64 11.96
N ALA A 418 -51.18 31.32 12.02
CA ALA A 418 -51.23 30.52 13.23
C ALA A 418 -50.15 30.87 14.28
N GLY A 419 -49.05 31.53 13.88
CA GLY A 419 -47.98 31.94 14.82
C GLY A 419 -48.31 33.19 15.67
N ARG A 420 -49.36 33.94 15.33
CA ARG A 420 -49.70 35.20 16.03
C ARG A 420 -50.58 35.01 17.27
N ALA A 421 -51.28 33.88 17.42
CA ALA A 421 -52.19 33.65 18.54
C ALA A 421 -51.50 33.17 19.83
N PHE A 422 -50.32 32.55 19.74
CA PHE A 422 -49.63 31.96 20.89
C PHE A 422 -48.35 32.70 21.36
N GLY A 423 -47.97 33.79 20.70
CA GLY A 423 -46.72 34.53 20.98
C GLY A 423 -46.76 35.50 22.17
N ARG A 424 -47.89 35.63 22.89
CA ARG A 424 -48.05 36.62 23.97
C ARG A 424 -47.71 36.13 25.39
N LEU A 425 -47.26 34.88 25.55
CA LEU A 425 -46.97 34.32 26.90
C LEU A 425 -45.51 33.91 27.14
N MET A 426 -44.57 34.26 26.27
CA MET A 426 -43.15 34.01 26.50
C MET A 426 -42.35 35.26 26.12
N LYS A 427 -41.88 36.01 27.12
CA LYS A 427 -40.82 37.01 26.93
C LYS A 427 -39.53 36.24 26.57
N PRO A 428 -38.96 36.39 25.37
CA PRO A 428 -37.67 35.79 25.10
C PRO A 428 -36.61 36.53 25.92
N ARG A 429 -35.80 35.75 26.63
CA ARG A 429 -34.49 36.16 27.16
C ARG A 429 -33.65 36.69 25.97
N PRO A 430 -32.80 37.72 26.12
CA PRO A 430 -31.97 38.18 25.01
C PRO A 430 -31.22 36.98 24.44
N ALA A 431 -31.50 36.67 23.17
CA ALA A 431 -30.82 35.62 22.46
C ALA A 431 -29.34 35.96 22.43
N ASP A 432 -28.49 35.04 22.87
CA ASP A 432 -27.08 35.02 22.49
C ASP A 432 -27.05 35.26 20.98
N ALA A 433 -26.42 36.37 20.56
CA ALA A 433 -26.32 36.74 19.16
C ALA A 433 -25.85 35.52 18.37
N ALA A 434 -26.74 34.98 17.52
CA ALA A 434 -26.43 33.84 16.70
C ALA A 434 -25.16 34.17 15.92
N ARG A 435 -24.06 33.46 16.19
CA ARG A 435 -22.83 33.61 15.41
C ARG A 435 -23.20 33.41 13.94
N PRO A 436 -22.85 34.34 13.04
CA PRO A 436 -23.12 34.17 11.63
C PRO A 436 -22.48 32.85 11.17
N VAL A 437 -23.27 31.98 10.53
CA VAL A 437 -22.73 30.78 9.88
C VAL A 437 -21.80 31.27 8.78
N PRO A 438 -20.50 30.91 8.81
CA PRO A 438 -19.56 31.36 7.79
C PRO A 438 -20.00 30.86 6.42
N SER A 439 -19.85 31.69 5.39
CA SER A 439 -20.10 31.26 4.01
C SER A 439 -19.13 30.12 3.64
N PRO A 440 -19.47 29.24 2.67
CA PRO A 440 -18.58 28.17 2.22
C PRO A 440 -17.18 28.67 1.83
N GLN A 441 -17.09 29.89 1.28
CA GLN A 441 -15.82 30.52 0.90
C GLN A 441 -15.00 30.94 2.12
N GLN A 442 -15.65 31.46 3.16
CA GLN A 442 -14.99 31.84 4.40
C GLN A 442 -14.53 30.61 5.19
N ALA A 443 -15.34 29.54 5.20
CA ALA A 443 -14.94 28.25 5.74
C ALA A 443 -13.73 27.64 4.99
N ALA A 444 -13.71 27.70 3.65
CA ALA A 444 -12.58 27.21 2.86
C ALA A 444 -11.30 28.01 3.13
N HIS A 445 -11.40 29.33 3.26
CA HIS A 445 -10.28 30.19 3.66
C HIS A 445 -9.76 29.82 5.07
N ASP A 446 -10.66 29.66 6.04
CA ASP A 446 -10.30 29.37 7.43
C ASP A 446 -9.78 27.93 7.62
N ASP A 447 -10.22 26.98 6.81
CA ASP A 447 -9.76 25.59 6.84
C ASP A 447 -8.47 25.36 6.02
N SER A 448 -8.03 26.34 5.21
CA SER A 448 -6.80 26.23 4.41
C SER A 448 -5.54 26.19 5.28
N ASP A 449 -4.66 25.23 4.99
CA ASP A 449 -3.32 25.12 5.61
C ASP A 449 -2.33 26.11 5.01
N VAL A 450 -2.40 26.28 3.68
CA VAL A 450 -1.60 27.24 2.91
C VAL A 450 -2.48 27.90 1.87
N MET A 451 -2.37 29.23 1.77
CA MET A 451 -3.02 30.03 0.74
C MET A 451 -2.09 30.19 -0.46
N LEU A 452 -2.54 29.76 -1.63
CA LEU A 452 -1.92 29.97 -2.94
C LEU A 452 -2.54 31.22 -3.57
N ILE A 453 -1.76 32.28 -3.72
CA ILE A 453 -2.24 33.54 -4.28
C ILE A 453 -1.55 33.77 -5.62
N VAL A 454 -2.31 33.87 -6.71
CA VAL A 454 -1.74 34.12 -8.05
C VAL A 454 -1.94 35.57 -8.47
N VAL A 455 -0.85 36.25 -8.80
CA VAL A 455 -0.80 37.66 -9.22
C VAL A 455 0.03 37.84 -10.48
N GLN A 456 -0.18 38.91 -11.24
CA GLN A 456 0.65 39.28 -12.40
C GLN A 456 1.69 40.34 -12.04
N GLY A 457 1.43 41.16 -11.02
CA GLY A 457 2.34 42.21 -10.58
C GLY A 457 1.99 42.78 -9.21
N ALA A 458 2.79 43.74 -8.73
CA ALA A 458 2.68 44.26 -7.37
C ALA A 458 1.36 45.03 -7.10
N SER A 459 0.71 45.57 -8.14
CA SER A 459 -0.60 46.24 -8.03
C SER A 459 -1.72 45.31 -7.59
N ASP A 460 -1.64 44.04 -8.00
CA ASP A 460 -2.66 43.03 -7.71
C ASP A 460 -2.76 42.71 -6.21
N LEU A 461 -1.67 42.90 -5.46
CA LEU A 461 -1.62 42.63 -4.02
C LEU A 461 -2.56 43.52 -3.21
N GLU A 462 -2.95 44.68 -3.73
CA GLU A 462 -3.92 45.57 -3.07
C GLU A 462 -5.35 45.03 -3.18
N ALA A 463 -5.70 44.42 -4.32
CA ALA A 463 -7.02 43.82 -4.53
C ALA A 463 -7.25 42.54 -3.69
N VAL A 464 -6.18 41.90 -3.23
CA VAL A 464 -6.24 40.69 -2.39
C VAL A 464 -6.43 41.03 -0.89
N GLN A 465 -6.30 42.30 -0.48
CA GLN A 465 -6.39 42.76 0.91
C GLN A 465 -7.73 42.56 1.66
N PRO A 466 -8.94 42.54 1.05
CA PRO A 466 -10.17 42.53 1.83
C PRO A 466 -10.47 41.20 2.56
N ALA A 467 -9.69 40.14 2.35
CA ALA A 467 -9.91 38.82 2.96
C ALA A 467 -9.13 38.60 4.27
N ARG A 468 -8.91 39.66 5.07
CA ARG A 468 -8.20 39.54 6.35
C ARG A 468 -9.08 38.80 7.37
N SER A 469 -8.82 37.50 7.56
CA SER A 469 -9.14 36.83 8.83
C SER A 469 -8.24 37.42 9.92
N GLU A 470 -8.70 37.42 11.18
CA GLU A 470 -7.93 37.90 12.34
C GLU A 470 -6.61 37.14 12.55
N ALA A 471 -6.42 35.97 11.91
CA ALA A 471 -5.21 35.16 11.98
C ALA A 471 -4.39 35.22 10.67
N PRO A 472 -3.06 35.46 10.72
CA PRO A 472 -2.20 35.36 9.56
C PRO A 472 -2.06 33.91 9.08
N LYS A 473 -2.41 33.64 7.82
CA LYS A 473 -2.24 32.33 7.17
C LYS A 473 -0.91 32.25 6.42
N SER A 474 -0.27 31.08 6.45
CA SER A 474 0.90 30.79 5.62
C SER A 474 0.52 30.95 4.14
N THR A 475 1.25 31.80 3.44
CA THR A 475 0.90 32.20 2.07
C THR A 475 2.07 31.91 1.12
N LEU A 476 1.76 31.34 -0.04
CA LEU A 476 2.66 31.23 -1.19
C LEU A 476 2.10 32.12 -2.31
N LEU A 477 2.82 33.19 -2.61
CA LEU A 477 2.52 34.14 -3.67
C LEU A 477 3.19 33.67 -4.96
N LEU A 478 2.39 33.41 -5.99
CA LEU A 478 2.82 32.95 -7.30
C LEU A 478 2.68 34.09 -8.31
N VAL A 479 3.78 34.50 -8.92
CA VAL A 479 3.82 35.65 -9.85
C VAL A 479 3.81 35.14 -11.29
N ASN A 480 2.68 35.31 -11.99
CA ASN A 480 2.48 34.93 -13.39
C ASN A 480 2.60 36.14 -14.33
N SER A 481 3.73 36.83 -14.33
CA SER A 481 3.91 38.07 -15.10
C SER A 481 3.85 37.82 -16.63
N PRO A 482 3.20 38.71 -17.42
CA PRO A 482 3.24 38.63 -18.87
C PRO A 482 4.68 38.72 -19.42
N ALA A 483 4.92 38.17 -20.61
CA ALA A 483 6.27 38.02 -21.17
C ALA A 483 7.01 39.36 -21.38
N ASP A 484 6.29 40.44 -21.67
CA ASP A 484 6.87 41.78 -21.94
C ASP A 484 7.39 42.48 -20.68
N THR A 485 6.99 42.00 -19.50
CA THR A 485 7.49 42.48 -18.21
C THR A 485 8.66 41.61 -17.77
N GLY A 486 9.81 42.22 -17.45
CA GLY A 486 10.96 41.52 -16.88
C GLY A 486 10.54 40.68 -15.66
N ARG A 487 10.43 39.36 -15.83
CA ARG A 487 9.80 38.44 -14.86
C ARG A 487 10.47 38.49 -13.49
N GLU A 488 11.80 38.58 -13.46
CA GLU A 488 12.56 38.73 -12.21
C GLU A 488 12.25 40.03 -11.48
N VAL A 489 12.10 41.13 -12.23
CA VAL A 489 11.74 42.44 -11.69
C VAL A 489 10.32 42.38 -11.10
N ALA A 490 9.37 41.75 -11.80
CA ALA A 490 8.01 41.56 -11.31
C ALA A 490 7.98 40.77 -9.99
N VAL A 491 8.75 39.68 -9.89
CA VAL A 491 8.90 38.88 -8.66
C VAL A 491 9.51 39.71 -7.53
N ALA A 492 10.56 40.49 -7.81
CA ALA A 492 11.21 41.36 -6.82
C ALA A 492 10.26 42.45 -6.31
N LEU A 493 9.51 43.10 -7.21
CA LEU A 493 8.52 44.12 -6.86
C LEU A 493 7.37 43.53 -6.02
N CYS A 494 6.85 42.37 -6.39
CA CYS A 494 5.83 41.67 -5.60
C CYS A 494 6.34 41.32 -4.20
N ARG A 495 7.59 40.86 -4.10
CA ARG A 495 8.24 40.55 -2.80
C ARG A 495 8.43 41.79 -1.94
N ALA A 496 8.84 42.91 -2.52
CA ALA A 496 8.93 44.19 -1.81
C ALA A 496 7.55 44.65 -1.31
N LYS A 497 6.54 44.64 -2.18
CA LYS A 497 5.17 45.04 -1.84
C LYS A 497 4.54 44.13 -0.78
N ALA A 498 4.68 42.81 -0.88
CA ALA A 498 4.19 41.87 0.14
C ALA A 498 4.73 42.19 1.54
N ARG A 499 6.02 42.54 1.64
CA ARG A 499 6.64 42.99 2.90
C ARG A 499 6.03 44.30 3.42
N THR A 500 5.80 45.29 2.55
CA THR A 500 5.16 46.55 2.95
C THR A 500 3.73 46.35 3.48
N LEU A 501 3.04 45.32 2.99
CA LEU A 501 1.68 44.97 3.42
C LEU A 501 1.65 44.06 4.67
N GLY A 502 2.82 43.67 5.19
CA GLY A 502 2.91 42.74 6.33
C GLY A 502 2.47 41.31 6.00
N LEU A 503 2.48 40.92 4.72
CA LEU A 503 2.19 39.55 4.29
C LEU A 503 3.44 38.70 4.48
N HIS A 504 3.36 37.71 5.39
CA HIS A 504 4.38 36.66 5.51
C HIS A 504 4.19 35.63 4.39
N ALA A 505 4.53 36.05 3.16
CA ALA A 505 4.40 35.22 1.97
C ALA A 505 5.77 34.83 1.41
N GLU A 506 5.92 33.55 1.09
CA GLU A 506 6.97 33.12 0.18
C GLU A 506 6.58 33.54 -1.25
N VAL A 507 7.51 34.06 -2.05
CA VAL A 507 7.22 34.60 -3.39
C VAL A 507 8.01 33.83 -4.44
N LEU A 508 7.29 33.20 -5.37
CA LEU A 508 7.81 32.35 -6.44
C LEU A 508 7.26 32.81 -7.80
N GLY A 509 8.11 32.89 -8.82
CA GLY A 509 7.67 33.17 -10.19
C GLY A 509 7.14 31.90 -10.86
N PHE A 510 6.11 32.03 -11.71
CA PHE A 510 5.52 30.91 -12.44
C PHE A 510 6.53 30.20 -13.34
N GLU A 511 7.45 30.95 -13.95
CA GLU A 511 8.49 30.44 -14.84
C GLU A 511 9.44 29.45 -14.15
N GLN A 512 9.54 29.48 -12.82
CA GLN A 512 10.46 28.63 -12.05
C GLN A 512 9.95 27.20 -11.88
N PHE A 513 8.65 26.94 -12.08
CA PHE A 513 8.06 25.62 -11.86
C PHE A 513 7.03 25.18 -12.93
N ALA A 514 6.46 26.12 -13.69
CA ALA A 514 5.37 25.83 -14.61
C ALA A 514 5.85 25.30 -15.96
N GLN A 515 7.09 25.55 -16.37
CA GLN A 515 7.58 25.22 -17.72
C GLN A 515 7.80 23.71 -17.92
N SER A 516 8.27 23.00 -16.90
CA SER A 516 8.58 21.57 -17.00
C SER A 516 8.21 20.82 -15.74
N TRP A 517 7.76 19.57 -15.89
CA TRP A 517 7.47 18.71 -14.73
C TRP A 517 8.72 18.42 -13.88
N VAL A 518 9.92 18.51 -14.48
CA VAL A 518 11.20 18.34 -13.77
C VAL A 518 11.40 19.43 -12.71
N GLN A 519 10.73 20.58 -12.86
CA GLN A 519 10.76 21.70 -11.93
C GLN A 519 9.69 21.60 -10.82
N ALA A 520 8.86 20.55 -10.81
CA ALA A 520 7.89 20.33 -9.73
C ALA A 520 8.49 20.41 -8.31
N PRO A 521 9.74 19.95 -8.03
CA PRO A 521 10.36 20.13 -6.72
C PRO A 521 10.40 21.59 -6.25
N VAL A 522 10.55 22.57 -7.14
CA VAL A 522 10.61 24.00 -6.77
C VAL A 522 9.31 24.45 -6.09
N LEU A 523 8.16 24.10 -6.68
CA LEU A 523 6.85 24.40 -6.09
C LEU A 523 6.60 23.61 -4.80
N LEU A 524 6.96 22.32 -4.79
CA LEU A 524 6.75 21.44 -3.64
C LEU A 524 7.61 21.88 -2.44
N ASP A 525 8.84 22.32 -2.65
CA ASP A 525 9.73 22.82 -1.59
C ASP A 525 9.23 24.16 -1.03
N ALA A 526 8.71 25.04 -1.89
CA ALA A 526 8.07 26.29 -1.46
C ALA A 526 6.83 26.02 -0.61
N LEU A 527 5.96 25.10 -1.04
CA LEU A 527 4.82 24.66 -0.25
C LEU A 527 5.26 24.04 1.09
N ALA A 528 6.31 23.22 1.10
CA ALA A 528 6.82 22.57 2.31
C ALA A 528 7.33 23.58 3.36
N ARG A 529 7.90 24.70 2.91
CA ARG A 529 8.30 25.82 3.78
C ARG A 529 7.09 26.53 4.39
N CYS A 530 6.01 26.71 3.63
CA CYS A 530 4.76 27.30 4.10
C CYS A 530 3.93 26.35 5.01
N MET A 531 4.16 25.04 4.97
CA MET A 531 3.32 24.07 5.69
C MET A 531 3.37 24.19 7.23
N PRO A 532 2.24 24.04 7.93
CA PRO A 532 2.20 23.91 9.39
C PRO A 532 3.08 22.78 9.90
N SER A 533 3.78 22.98 11.02
CA SER A 533 4.76 22.03 11.58
C SER A 533 4.22 20.60 11.74
N HIS A 534 2.96 20.47 12.17
CA HIS A 534 2.29 19.19 12.36
C HIS A 534 1.91 18.47 11.05
N LYS A 535 1.86 19.17 9.91
CA LYS A 535 1.55 18.59 8.58
C LYS A 535 2.78 18.39 7.69
N LYS A 536 3.96 18.93 8.04
CA LYS A 536 5.19 18.82 7.24
C LYS A 536 5.55 17.38 6.85
N ALA A 537 5.46 16.44 7.79
CA ALA A 537 5.79 15.04 7.52
C ALA A 537 4.78 14.36 6.57
N ALA A 538 3.49 14.70 6.69
CA ALA A 538 2.45 14.22 5.78
C ALA A 538 2.63 14.81 4.38
N PHE A 539 2.93 16.11 4.30
CA PHE A 539 3.19 16.79 3.05
C PHE A 539 4.45 16.27 2.34
N ALA A 540 5.54 15.96 3.07
CA ALA A 540 6.74 15.36 2.48
C ALA A 540 6.44 14.04 1.75
N ARG A 541 5.56 13.19 2.30
CA ARG A 541 5.11 11.96 1.64
C ARG A 541 4.24 12.23 0.41
N LEU A 542 3.40 13.28 0.45
CA LEU A 542 2.64 13.73 -0.72
C LEU A 542 3.58 14.23 -1.84
N SER A 543 4.60 15.03 -1.49
CA SER A 543 5.60 15.51 -2.43
C SER A 543 6.40 14.38 -3.06
N GLU A 544 6.83 13.39 -2.27
CA GLU A 544 7.53 12.20 -2.78
C GLU A 544 6.64 11.40 -3.76
N ALA A 545 5.38 11.13 -3.37
CA ALA A 545 4.42 10.44 -4.22
C ALA A 545 4.15 11.19 -5.54
N TRP A 546 4.14 12.53 -5.50
CA TRP A 546 4.00 13.36 -6.69
C TRP A 546 5.18 13.19 -7.65
N LEU A 547 6.40 13.25 -7.14
CA LEU A 547 7.61 13.13 -7.94
C LEU A 547 7.75 11.73 -8.54
N GLN A 548 7.47 10.69 -7.75
CA GLN A 548 7.47 9.29 -8.22
C GLN A 548 6.44 9.08 -9.35
N ARG A 549 5.24 9.67 -9.23
CA ARG A 549 4.22 9.59 -10.27
C ARG A 549 4.67 10.25 -11.58
N ASN A 550 5.26 11.45 -11.49
CA ASN A 550 5.77 12.15 -12.69
C ASN A 550 6.90 11.36 -13.36
N GLN A 551 7.79 10.76 -12.55
CA GLN A 551 8.88 9.94 -13.04
C GLN A 551 8.35 8.66 -13.73
N ALA A 552 7.39 7.96 -13.13
CA ALA A 552 6.78 6.76 -13.73
C ALA A 552 6.08 7.06 -15.07
N LEU A 553 5.36 8.19 -15.16
CA LEU A 553 4.74 8.64 -16.41
C LEU A 553 5.79 8.90 -17.50
N PHE A 554 6.88 9.57 -17.14
CA PHE A 554 7.99 9.83 -18.06
C PHE A 554 8.65 8.54 -18.55
N GLU A 555 8.90 7.59 -17.65
CA GLU A 555 9.45 6.27 -17.99
C GLU A 555 8.54 5.53 -18.97
N GLU A 556 7.23 5.52 -18.71
CA GLU A 556 6.24 4.88 -19.59
C GLU A 556 6.19 5.56 -20.97
N SER A 557 6.27 6.89 -21.04
CA SER A 557 6.32 7.64 -22.31
C SER A 557 7.58 7.29 -23.12
N MET A 558 8.74 7.18 -22.47
CA MET A 558 9.97 6.76 -23.15
C MET A 558 9.88 5.31 -23.63
N GLN A 559 9.21 4.44 -22.87
CA GLN A 559 8.99 3.05 -23.26
C GLN A 559 8.11 2.92 -24.51
N VAL A 560 7.08 3.77 -24.64
CA VAL A 560 6.23 3.83 -25.84
C VAL A 560 7.06 4.22 -27.08
N ILE A 561 7.91 5.24 -26.95
CA ILE A 561 8.80 5.69 -28.03
C ILE A 561 9.83 4.61 -28.40
N ALA A 562 10.47 4.00 -27.39
CA ALA A 562 11.44 2.92 -27.59
C ALA A 562 10.83 1.74 -28.36
N THR A 563 9.62 1.33 -27.98
CA THR A 563 8.89 0.25 -28.67
C THR A 563 8.62 0.62 -30.12
N GLN A 564 8.12 1.83 -30.38
CA GLN A 564 7.86 2.33 -31.74
C GLN A 564 9.12 2.29 -32.61
N LEU A 565 10.28 2.68 -32.08
CA LEU A 565 11.55 2.73 -32.82
C LEU A 565 12.14 1.34 -33.08
N LEU A 566 12.02 0.42 -32.13
CA LEU A 566 12.46 -0.96 -32.33
C LEU A 566 11.60 -1.68 -33.38
N ASP A 567 10.30 -1.41 -33.39
CA ASP A 567 9.40 -1.92 -34.42
C ASP A 567 9.74 -1.30 -35.78
N ALA A 568 10.02 0.01 -35.84
CA ALA A 568 10.52 0.67 -37.05
C ALA A 568 11.84 0.07 -37.56
N ALA A 569 12.77 -0.27 -36.66
CA ALA A 569 14.05 -0.90 -37.03
C ALA A 569 13.86 -2.31 -37.63
N ARG A 570 12.79 -3.01 -37.23
CA ARG A 570 12.40 -4.35 -37.72
C ARG A 570 11.66 -4.32 -39.04
N GLU A 571 11.10 -3.18 -39.44
CA GLU A 571 10.38 -3.06 -40.71
C GLU A 571 11.34 -3.32 -41.89
N VAL A 572 11.01 -4.37 -42.65
CA VAL A 572 11.73 -4.79 -43.84
C VAL A 572 10.68 -5.20 -44.87
N GLU A 573 10.85 -4.74 -46.10
CA GLU A 573 10.03 -5.17 -47.22
C GLU A 573 10.92 -5.66 -48.37
N GLU A 574 10.51 -6.76 -49.00
CA GLU A 574 11.23 -7.34 -50.12
C GLU A 574 10.75 -6.69 -51.43
N ALA A 575 11.66 -6.05 -52.16
CA ALA A 575 11.38 -5.53 -53.49
C ALA A 575 11.32 -6.69 -54.51
N ARG A 576 10.16 -7.32 -54.61
CA ARG A 576 9.92 -8.45 -55.53
C ARG A 576 9.77 -7.93 -56.97
N SER A 577 10.85 -8.04 -57.72
CA SER A 577 10.84 -7.83 -59.17
C SER A 577 10.49 -9.15 -59.89
N ALA A 578 9.72 -9.06 -60.97
CA ALA A 578 9.19 -10.22 -61.71
C ALA A 578 10.25 -11.00 -62.53
N LEU A 579 11.52 -10.60 -62.52
CA LEU A 579 12.58 -11.19 -63.35
C LEU A 579 13.81 -11.64 -62.54
N PRO A 580 14.41 -12.81 -62.86
CA PRO A 580 15.62 -13.30 -62.19
C PRO A 580 16.85 -12.41 -62.44
N TYR A 581 17.70 -12.28 -61.42
CA TYR A 581 18.86 -11.38 -61.31
C TYR A 581 19.75 -11.28 -62.56
N VAL A 582 19.91 -12.38 -63.31
CA VAL A 582 20.82 -12.48 -64.45
C VAL A 582 20.37 -11.67 -65.68
N LYS A 583 19.07 -11.32 -65.80
CA LYS A 583 18.59 -10.46 -66.91
C LYS A 583 18.66 -8.95 -66.64
N ARG A 584 18.99 -8.52 -65.42
CA ARG A 584 18.97 -7.09 -64.97
C ARG A 584 19.97 -6.16 -65.66
N LEU A 585 20.95 -6.69 -66.37
CA LEU A 585 22.02 -5.91 -66.99
C LEU A 585 21.77 -5.57 -68.47
N ILE A 586 20.70 -6.09 -69.09
CA ILE A 586 20.59 -6.16 -70.55
C ILE A 586 19.60 -5.13 -71.15
N SER A 587 18.59 -4.64 -70.41
CA SER A 587 17.62 -3.67 -70.94
C SER A 587 17.31 -2.48 -70.02
N THR A 588 17.01 -1.32 -70.61
CA THR A 588 16.58 -0.09 -69.90
C THR A 588 15.21 -0.26 -69.23
N THR A 589 14.34 -1.08 -69.82
CA THR A 589 13.01 -1.44 -69.30
C THR A 589 13.09 -2.23 -68.00
N ASP A 590 14.06 -3.14 -67.86
CA ASP A 590 14.23 -3.94 -66.64
C ASP A 590 14.73 -3.11 -65.46
N ARG A 591 15.59 -2.11 -65.71
CA ARG A 591 16.04 -1.16 -64.67
C ARG A 591 14.91 -0.28 -64.14
N GLN A 592 13.96 0.09 -65.02
CA GLN A 592 12.77 0.85 -64.64
C GLN A 592 11.81 -0.02 -63.81
N ALA A 593 11.59 -1.28 -64.21
CA ALA A 593 10.77 -2.22 -63.44
C ALA A 593 11.33 -2.48 -62.03
N ASP A 594 12.64 -2.66 -61.89
CA ASP A 594 13.31 -2.81 -60.59
C ASP A 594 13.26 -1.53 -59.74
N ALA A 595 13.35 -0.35 -60.37
CA ALA A 595 13.19 0.92 -59.66
C ALA A 595 11.75 1.12 -59.16
N LEU A 596 10.75 0.72 -59.95
CA LEU A 596 9.33 0.75 -59.57
C LEU A 596 9.04 -0.24 -58.43
N ALA A 597 9.55 -1.48 -58.49
CA ALA A 597 9.38 -2.47 -57.44
C ALA A 597 10.00 -2.03 -56.11
N ARG A 598 11.19 -1.40 -56.15
CA ARG A 598 11.82 -0.80 -54.96
C ARG A 598 11.01 0.37 -54.41
N LYS A 599 10.52 1.26 -55.27
CA LYS A 599 9.67 2.39 -54.86
C LYS A 599 8.38 1.91 -54.21
N ALA A 600 7.77 0.84 -54.73
CA ALA A 600 6.59 0.21 -54.13
C ALA A 600 6.89 -0.40 -52.76
N ALA A 601 8.01 -1.13 -52.61
CA ALA A 601 8.43 -1.68 -51.31
C ALA A 601 8.71 -0.58 -50.28
N MET A 602 9.38 0.52 -50.68
CA MET A 602 9.57 1.71 -49.84
C MET A 602 8.24 2.32 -49.40
N ALA A 603 7.28 2.43 -50.32
CA ALA A 603 5.94 2.96 -50.01
C ALA A 603 5.22 2.11 -48.96
N THR A 604 5.29 0.78 -49.07
CA THR A 604 4.70 -0.15 -48.09
C THR A 604 5.32 0.03 -46.70
N VAL A 605 6.66 0.11 -46.60
CA VAL A 605 7.34 0.34 -45.32
C VAL A 605 6.93 1.69 -44.72
N VAL A 606 6.94 2.76 -45.52
CA VAL A 606 6.52 4.10 -45.06
C VAL A 606 5.08 4.10 -44.55
N GLU A 607 4.15 3.41 -45.22
CA GLU A 607 2.76 3.32 -44.76
C GLU A 607 2.66 2.64 -43.37
N ARG A 608 3.42 1.56 -43.15
CA ARG A 608 3.49 0.89 -41.84
C ARG A 608 4.11 1.78 -40.77
N LEU A 609 5.19 2.50 -41.11
CA LEU A 609 5.83 3.44 -40.19
C LEU A 609 4.89 4.59 -39.82
N GLN A 610 4.18 5.17 -40.78
CA GLN A 610 3.19 6.22 -40.52
C GLN A 610 2.06 5.71 -39.60
N ARG A 611 1.61 4.45 -39.80
CA ARG A 611 0.63 3.82 -38.90
C ARG A 611 1.19 3.67 -37.48
N SER A 612 2.43 3.20 -37.34
CA SER A 612 3.12 3.06 -36.05
C SER A 612 3.31 4.41 -35.34
N VAL A 613 3.71 5.46 -36.06
CA VAL A 613 3.83 6.83 -35.55
C VAL A 613 2.50 7.34 -35.00
N ARG A 614 1.39 7.17 -35.75
CA ARG A 614 0.05 7.56 -35.30
C ARG A 614 -0.40 6.79 -34.06
N GLN A 615 -0.18 5.47 -34.01
CA GLN A 615 -0.54 4.63 -32.88
C GLN A 615 0.25 5.00 -31.61
N SER A 616 1.56 5.22 -31.74
CA SER A 616 2.43 5.69 -30.65
C SER A 616 1.99 7.06 -30.14
N HIS A 617 1.67 7.99 -31.04
CA HIS A 617 1.17 9.32 -30.66
C HIS A 617 -0.16 9.24 -29.90
N ALA A 618 -1.14 8.49 -30.40
CA ALA A 618 -2.41 8.28 -29.72
C ALA A 618 -2.25 7.57 -28.36
N ARG A 619 -1.24 6.70 -28.23
CA ARG A 619 -0.90 6.08 -26.94
C ARG A 619 -0.29 7.09 -25.97
N LEU A 620 0.60 7.97 -26.42
CA LEU A 620 1.14 9.05 -25.60
C LEU A 620 0.04 10.02 -25.15
N LEU A 621 -0.85 10.46 -26.04
CA LEU A 621 -1.96 11.34 -25.65
C LEU A 621 -2.84 10.71 -24.56
N ARG A 622 -3.22 9.44 -24.72
CA ARG A 622 -3.99 8.70 -23.71
C ARG A 622 -3.23 8.53 -22.40
N LEU A 623 -1.94 8.22 -22.46
CA LEU A 623 -1.08 8.09 -21.28
C LEU A 623 -1.00 9.41 -20.48
N HIS A 624 -1.04 10.53 -21.19
CA HIS A 624 -1.03 11.88 -20.64
C HIS A 624 -2.44 12.45 -20.33
N GLY A 625 -3.50 11.64 -20.48
CA GLY A 625 -4.88 12.06 -20.16
C GLY A 625 -5.43 13.16 -21.08
N ILE A 626 -4.92 13.27 -22.31
CA ILE A 626 -5.35 14.26 -23.29
C ILE A 626 -6.41 13.62 -24.21
N ASP A 627 -7.65 14.10 -24.10
CA ASP A 627 -8.76 13.65 -24.96
C ASP A 627 -8.54 14.03 -26.42
N ASP A 628 -9.15 13.27 -27.35
CA ASP A 628 -8.97 13.44 -28.80
C ASP A 628 -9.25 14.89 -29.27
N ALA A 629 -10.27 15.56 -28.71
CA ALA A 629 -10.58 16.95 -29.05
C ALA A 629 -9.46 17.94 -28.64
N LYS A 630 -8.83 17.73 -27.48
CA LYS A 630 -7.66 18.53 -27.04
C LYS A 630 -6.42 18.16 -27.83
N GLY A 631 -6.28 16.89 -28.21
CA GLY A 631 -5.25 16.41 -29.14
C GLY A 631 -5.34 17.12 -30.51
N MET A 632 -6.54 17.40 -31.01
CA MET A 632 -6.72 18.17 -32.25
C MET A 632 -6.28 19.64 -32.10
N LEU A 633 -6.45 20.26 -30.93
CA LEU A 633 -5.96 21.63 -30.65
C LEU A 633 -4.44 21.72 -30.59
N LEU A 634 -3.75 20.63 -30.24
CA LEU A 634 -2.30 20.52 -30.41
C LEU A 634 -1.89 20.55 -31.89
N GLU A 635 -2.72 20.02 -32.79
CA GLU A 635 -2.44 19.92 -34.22
C GLU A 635 -2.84 21.17 -35.04
N GLN A 636 -3.83 21.97 -34.60
CA GLN A 636 -4.43 23.08 -35.38
C GLN A 636 -3.54 24.34 -35.52
N PRO A 637 -3.00 24.95 -34.45
CA PRO A 637 -2.15 26.15 -34.54
C PRO A 637 -0.86 25.93 -35.36
N LEU A 638 -0.45 24.67 -35.47
CA LEU A 638 0.70 24.25 -36.27
C LEU A 638 0.36 24.11 -37.77
N LYS A 639 -0.92 23.91 -38.13
CA LYS A 639 -1.37 23.86 -39.53
C LYS A 639 -1.51 25.25 -40.15
N GLU A 640 -2.02 26.23 -39.40
CA GLU A 640 -2.36 27.56 -39.94
C GLU A 640 -1.15 28.48 -40.19
N LYS A 641 -0.03 28.30 -39.47
CA LYS A 641 1.17 29.14 -39.62
C LYS A 641 2.11 28.73 -40.77
N PHE A 642 1.86 27.61 -41.46
CA PHE A 642 2.90 26.98 -42.29
C PHE A 642 2.41 26.36 -43.62
N ASP A 643 1.29 26.86 -44.17
CA ASP A 643 0.91 26.59 -45.56
C ASP A 643 1.79 27.40 -46.53
N VAL A 644 3.06 27.01 -46.67
CA VAL A 644 3.97 27.52 -47.72
C VAL A 644 4.50 26.34 -48.53
N GLN A 645 3.76 25.98 -49.58
CA GLN A 645 4.24 25.08 -50.63
C GLN A 645 5.29 25.81 -51.49
N ALA A 646 6.55 25.86 -51.04
CA ALA A 646 7.67 26.27 -51.88
C ALA A 646 8.43 25.02 -52.37
N PRO A 647 8.37 24.66 -53.66
CA PRO A 647 9.16 23.55 -54.20
C PRO A 647 10.64 23.97 -54.24
N ILE A 648 11.45 23.42 -53.34
CA ILE A 648 12.91 23.59 -53.38
C ILE A 648 13.44 22.83 -54.60
N ASN A 649 14.21 23.53 -55.42
CA ASN A 649 14.66 23.07 -56.73
C ASN A 649 15.74 21.99 -56.57
N ALA A 650 15.47 20.77 -57.06
CA ALA A 650 16.32 19.59 -56.86
C ALA A 650 17.76 19.72 -57.41
N LYS A 651 18.03 20.73 -58.26
CA LYS A 651 19.37 21.02 -58.80
C LYS A 651 20.29 21.75 -57.82
N GLU A 652 19.74 22.60 -56.93
CA GLU A 652 20.55 23.38 -55.98
C GLU A 652 20.93 22.55 -54.74
N ALA A 653 20.08 21.60 -54.34
CA ALA A 653 20.36 20.66 -53.26
C ALA A 653 21.50 19.67 -53.59
N GLY A 654 21.85 19.48 -54.87
CA GLY A 654 22.90 18.56 -55.31
C GLY A 654 24.33 19.13 -55.26
N LEU A 655 24.48 20.46 -55.14
CA LEU A 655 25.78 21.15 -55.23
C LEU A 655 26.36 21.58 -53.87
N ALA A 656 25.53 21.61 -52.81
CA ALA A 656 25.96 21.95 -51.45
C ALA A 656 26.10 20.69 -50.58
N GLY A 657 27.22 19.97 -50.73
CA GLY A 657 27.76 19.02 -49.75
C GLY A 657 26.76 18.02 -49.15
N ALA A 658 26.79 16.78 -49.65
CA ALA A 658 25.93 15.66 -49.28
C ALA A 658 25.98 15.18 -47.80
N ALA A 659 26.63 15.91 -46.89
CA ALA A 659 26.70 15.59 -45.46
C ALA A 659 25.93 16.57 -44.55
N THR A 660 25.53 17.76 -45.03
CA THR A 660 24.91 18.79 -44.17
C THR A 660 23.65 19.45 -44.75
N GLY A 661 23.48 19.51 -46.07
CA GLY A 661 22.35 20.25 -46.68
C GLY A 661 20.97 19.56 -46.66
N ALA A 662 20.92 18.23 -46.51
CA ALA A 662 19.66 17.47 -46.65
C ALA A 662 18.98 17.14 -45.31
N ALA A 663 19.73 17.15 -44.20
CA ALA A 663 19.16 16.95 -42.86
C ALA A 663 18.33 18.17 -42.40
N SER A 664 18.69 19.38 -42.88
CA SER A 664 18.01 20.63 -42.53
C SER A 664 16.70 20.85 -43.28
N GLY A 665 16.56 20.33 -44.51
CA GLY A 665 15.35 20.56 -45.32
C GLY A 665 14.12 19.77 -44.87
N ALA A 666 14.32 18.59 -44.27
CA ALA A 666 13.24 17.75 -43.73
C ALA A 666 12.96 18.01 -42.24
N SER A 667 13.90 18.66 -41.53
CA SER A 667 13.69 19.04 -40.13
C SER A 667 12.85 20.31 -39.98
N ILE A 668 12.89 21.20 -41.00
CA ILE A 668 11.99 22.35 -41.09
C ILE A 668 10.52 21.88 -40.99
N ASP A 669 10.10 20.90 -41.81
CA ASP A 669 8.70 20.39 -41.81
C ASP A 669 8.28 19.63 -40.54
N LEU A 670 9.23 19.07 -39.78
CA LEU A 670 8.96 18.32 -38.55
C LEU A 670 8.43 19.21 -37.43
N VAL A 671 8.82 20.49 -37.45
CA VAL A 671 8.40 21.51 -36.48
C VAL A 671 7.33 22.43 -37.08
N THR A 672 7.38 22.71 -38.38
CA THR A 672 6.46 23.64 -39.04
C THR A 672 5.14 22.99 -39.48
N GLY A 673 5.09 21.69 -39.81
CA GLY A 673 3.94 21.07 -40.50
C GLY A 673 3.00 20.20 -39.66
N GLY A 674 2.77 20.50 -38.37
CA GLY A 674 1.98 19.67 -37.46
C GLY A 674 2.67 18.34 -37.11
N LEU A 675 2.85 18.07 -35.82
CA LEU A 675 3.75 17.01 -35.32
C LEU A 675 3.49 15.58 -35.86
N THR A 676 2.30 15.30 -36.36
CA THR A 676 1.89 14.03 -37.00
C THR A 676 1.99 14.07 -38.54
N LEU A 677 1.76 15.24 -39.14
CA LEU A 677 1.83 15.49 -40.58
C LEU A 677 3.27 15.73 -41.05
N GLY A 678 4.12 16.42 -40.28
CA GLY A 678 5.54 16.62 -40.57
C GLY A 678 6.33 15.31 -40.59
N ALA A 679 6.03 14.37 -39.69
CA ALA A 679 6.60 13.02 -39.74
C ALA A 679 6.11 12.23 -40.98
N ALA A 680 4.85 12.42 -41.39
CA ALA A 680 4.30 11.78 -42.59
C ALA A 680 4.85 12.38 -43.88
N ALA A 681 5.08 13.70 -43.92
CA ALA A 681 5.72 14.44 -45.01
C ALA A 681 7.20 14.08 -45.14
N ALA A 682 7.94 14.06 -44.01
CA ALA A 682 9.32 13.60 -43.97
C ALA A 682 9.44 12.16 -44.47
N LEU A 683 8.57 11.23 -44.00
CA LEU A 683 8.54 9.85 -44.49
C LEU A 683 8.10 9.76 -45.97
N GLY A 684 7.19 10.63 -46.44
CA GLY A 684 6.76 10.69 -47.84
C GLY A 684 7.84 11.22 -48.79
N ALA A 685 8.65 12.18 -48.33
CA ALA A 685 9.82 12.69 -49.04
C ALA A 685 10.88 11.59 -49.27
N LEU A 686 10.89 10.52 -48.46
CA LEU A 686 11.79 9.37 -48.66
C LEU A 686 11.47 8.52 -49.89
N ILE A 687 10.24 8.62 -50.41
CA ILE A 687 9.78 7.91 -51.61
C ILE A 687 9.86 8.84 -52.85
N GLY A 688 9.68 10.15 -52.65
CA GLY A 688 9.56 11.15 -53.72
C GLY A 688 10.75 12.09 -53.92
N GLY A 689 11.66 12.20 -52.95
CA GLY A 689 12.83 13.11 -52.98
C GLY A 689 13.94 12.63 -53.92
N GLY A 690 14.81 13.55 -54.34
CA GLY A 690 15.91 13.28 -55.27
C GLY A 690 16.78 12.08 -54.86
N ALA A 691 17.41 11.41 -55.84
CA ALA A 691 18.10 10.12 -55.66
C ALA A 691 19.14 10.07 -54.52
N ALA A 692 19.73 11.21 -54.15
CA ALA A 692 20.66 11.33 -53.02
C ALA A 692 19.99 11.06 -51.65
N TYR A 693 18.75 11.51 -51.46
CA TYR A 693 18.02 11.37 -50.19
C TYR A 693 17.54 9.93 -49.96
N ALA A 694 17.07 9.28 -51.03
CA ALA A 694 16.68 7.87 -50.99
C ALA A 694 17.87 6.92 -50.72
N GLY A 695 19.09 7.29 -51.10
CA GLY A 695 20.29 6.48 -50.83
C GLY A 695 20.76 6.51 -49.38
N ALA A 696 20.58 7.63 -48.68
CA ALA A 696 21.03 7.81 -47.29
C ALA A 696 20.02 7.29 -46.26
N ALA A 697 18.73 7.31 -46.59
CA ALA A 697 17.67 6.90 -45.68
C ALA A 697 17.37 5.38 -45.68
N TRP A 698 17.75 4.69 -46.75
CA TRP A 698 17.42 3.28 -46.96
C TRP A 698 18.69 2.44 -47.05
N LYS A 699 18.74 1.39 -46.25
CA LYS A 699 19.77 0.36 -46.33
C LYS A 699 19.25 -0.79 -47.20
N ASN A 700 19.76 -0.87 -48.42
CA ASN A 700 19.44 -1.95 -49.35
C ASN A 700 20.38 -3.14 -49.13
N ARG A 701 19.84 -4.31 -48.81
CA ARG A 701 20.63 -5.55 -48.70
C ARG A 701 20.20 -6.56 -49.75
N ALA A 702 21.16 -7.09 -50.52
CA ALA A 702 20.90 -8.20 -51.43
C ALA A 702 20.74 -9.50 -50.62
N THR A 703 19.67 -10.25 -50.89
CA THR A 703 19.47 -11.58 -50.33
C THR A 703 20.20 -12.64 -51.16
N PRO A 704 20.52 -13.82 -50.59
CA PRO A 704 21.02 -14.96 -51.36
C PRO A 704 20.09 -15.38 -52.51
N ALA A 705 18.79 -15.05 -52.43
CA ALA A 705 17.79 -15.31 -53.47
C ALA A 705 17.78 -14.26 -54.61
N GLY A 706 18.66 -13.24 -54.56
CA GLY A 706 18.76 -12.20 -55.60
C GLY A 706 17.72 -11.08 -55.50
N THR A 707 16.96 -11.03 -54.40
CA THR A 707 16.00 -9.95 -54.10
C THR A 707 16.66 -8.84 -53.29
N THR A 708 16.14 -7.62 -53.38
CA THR A 708 16.62 -6.47 -52.60
C THR A 708 15.67 -6.25 -51.42
N LEU A 709 16.19 -6.31 -50.20
CA LEU A 709 15.46 -5.90 -49.01
C LEU A 709 15.59 -4.40 -48.83
N VAL A 710 14.45 -3.76 -48.62
CA VAL A 710 14.31 -2.34 -48.32
C VAL A 710 14.10 -2.20 -46.81
N GLN A 711 15.01 -1.50 -46.14
CA GLN A 711 15.01 -1.27 -44.70
C GLN A 711 15.51 0.13 -44.38
N LEU A 712 15.11 0.70 -43.24
CA LEU A 712 15.60 2.00 -42.77
C LEU A 712 17.09 1.98 -42.39
N SER A 713 17.80 3.06 -42.70
CA SER A 713 19.15 3.35 -42.19
C SER A 713 19.14 3.74 -40.71
N ASP A 714 20.32 3.72 -40.08
CA ASP A 714 20.45 4.08 -38.65
C ASP A 714 20.26 5.58 -38.45
N GLU A 715 20.70 6.39 -39.42
CA GLU A 715 20.53 7.84 -39.48
C GLU A 715 19.05 8.23 -39.58
N MET A 716 18.26 7.45 -40.33
CA MET A 716 16.81 7.66 -40.40
C MET A 716 16.13 7.30 -39.07
N LEU A 717 16.54 6.22 -38.41
CA LEU A 717 16.04 5.87 -37.08
C LEU A 717 16.37 6.95 -36.03
N GLN A 718 17.54 7.60 -36.14
CA GLN A 718 17.91 8.75 -35.29
C GLN A 718 17.02 9.97 -35.55
N THR A 719 16.70 10.24 -36.81
CA THR A 719 15.78 11.33 -37.19
C THR A 719 14.36 11.07 -36.66
N MET A 720 13.88 9.82 -36.79
CA MET A 720 12.61 9.40 -36.20
C MET A 720 12.61 9.51 -34.67
N LEU A 721 13.73 9.22 -34.02
CA LEU A 721 13.89 9.40 -32.57
C LEU A 721 13.80 10.88 -32.19
N ALA A 722 14.52 11.77 -32.86
CA ALA A 722 14.46 13.21 -32.60
C ALA A 722 13.02 13.74 -32.74
N ALA A 723 12.33 13.35 -33.80
CA ALA A 723 10.91 13.65 -34.01
C ALA A 723 10.01 13.11 -32.89
N ALA A 724 10.28 11.90 -32.38
CA ALA A 724 9.52 11.32 -31.27
C ALA A 724 9.72 12.05 -29.95
N LEU A 725 10.95 12.49 -29.66
CA LEU A 725 11.27 13.26 -28.47
C LEU A 725 10.67 14.67 -28.52
N LEU A 726 10.65 15.31 -29.69
CA LEU A 726 9.95 16.59 -29.90
C LEU A 726 8.43 16.44 -29.70
N ARG A 727 7.82 15.36 -30.19
CA ARG A 727 6.41 15.04 -29.92
C ARG A 727 6.13 14.90 -28.43
N TYR A 728 7.00 14.22 -27.69
CA TYR A 728 6.89 14.13 -26.24
C TYR A 728 7.00 15.49 -25.55
N LEU A 729 7.96 16.34 -25.96
CA LEU A 729 8.09 17.71 -25.42
C LEU A 729 6.82 18.54 -25.62
N ALA A 730 6.25 18.49 -26.81
CA ALA A 730 5.01 19.22 -27.11
C ALA A 730 3.83 18.73 -26.26
N ILE A 731 3.71 17.41 -26.06
CA ILE A 731 2.70 16.84 -25.15
C ILE A 731 2.95 17.31 -23.72
N ALA A 732 4.19 17.23 -23.23
CA ALA A 732 4.54 17.61 -21.86
C ALA A 732 4.34 19.11 -21.57
N ASP A 733 4.57 19.97 -22.57
CA ASP A 733 4.33 21.41 -22.49
C ASP A 733 2.84 21.75 -22.54
N PHE A 734 2.07 21.12 -23.44
CA PHE A 734 0.63 21.36 -23.54
C PHE A 734 -0.15 20.99 -22.28
N GLU A 735 0.34 20.00 -21.51
CA GLU A 735 -0.22 19.69 -20.19
C GLU A 735 -0.09 20.85 -19.18
N ARG A 736 0.81 21.82 -19.43
CA ARG A 736 1.14 22.90 -18.49
C ARG A 736 0.79 24.28 -19.06
N SER A 737 0.73 24.42 -20.37
CA SER A 737 0.58 25.70 -21.08
C SER A 737 -0.81 25.85 -21.70
N ALA A 738 -1.33 27.08 -21.78
CA ALA A 738 -2.67 27.34 -22.36
C ALA A 738 -2.65 27.28 -23.89
N LYS A 739 -1.48 27.59 -24.43
CA LYS A 739 -1.08 27.50 -25.83
C LYS A 739 0.24 26.75 -25.84
N PRO A 740 0.48 25.83 -26.79
CA PRO A 740 1.78 25.17 -26.90
C PRO A 740 2.86 26.22 -27.22
N ALA A 741 4.03 26.12 -26.59
CA ALA A 741 5.14 27.06 -26.74
C ALA A 741 5.58 27.23 -28.20
N VAL A 742 5.48 26.14 -28.98
CA VAL A 742 5.76 26.12 -30.43
C VAL A 742 4.80 27.01 -31.23
N ALA A 743 3.59 27.27 -30.73
CA ALA A 743 2.63 28.17 -31.37
C ALA A 743 2.90 29.65 -31.03
N GLU A 744 3.57 29.96 -29.92
CA GLU A 744 3.82 31.33 -29.46
C GLU A 744 5.10 31.94 -30.07
N SER A 745 6.22 31.20 -30.13
CA SER A 745 7.49 31.72 -30.69
C SER A 745 8.24 30.67 -31.50
N GLY A 746 8.66 31.05 -32.72
CA GLY A 746 9.54 30.22 -33.56
C GLY A 746 10.90 29.93 -32.91
N GLU A 747 11.37 30.82 -32.04
CA GLU A 747 12.67 30.66 -31.35
C GLU A 747 12.67 29.51 -30.34
N THR A 748 11.56 29.30 -29.62
CA THR A 748 11.44 28.19 -28.66
C THR A 748 11.46 26.83 -29.36
N ALA A 749 10.81 26.75 -30.51
CA ALA A 749 10.79 25.54 -31.32
C ALA A 749 12.18 25.18 -31.86
N VAL A 750 12.93 26.18 -32.35
CA VAL A 750 14.33 26.02 -32.80
C VAL A 750 15.24 25.59 -31.65
N LEU A 751 15.06 26.15 -30.45
CA LEU A 751 15.82 25.76 -29.27
C LEU A 751 15.56 24.29 -28.88
N TRP A 752 14.30 23.85 -28.91
CA TRP A 752 13.94 22.45 -28.61
C TRP A 752 14.57 21.50 -29.63
N GLU A 753 14.45 21.80 -30.92
CA GLU A 753 15.04 21.01 -31.99
C GLU A 753 16.55 20.88 -31.83
N SER A 754 17.25 22.01 -31.68
CA SER A 754 18.70 22.05 -31.48
C SER A 754 19.16 21.15 -30.34
N ARG A 755 18.48 21.24 -29.18
CA ARG A 755 18.80 20.45 -27.98
C ARG A 755 18.51 18.97 -28.15
N VAL A 756 17.38 18.63 -28.75
CA VAL A 756 17.01 17.22 -29.01
C VAL A 756 17.97 16.58 -29.99
N VAL A 757 18.27 17.26 -31.11
CA VAL A 757 19.21 16.75 -32.13
C VAL A 757 20.59 16.55 -31.51
N ALA A 758 21.10 17.52 -30.75
CA ALA A 758 22.38 17.38 -30.06
C ALA A 758 22.40 16.20 -29.07
N ALA A 759 21.31 15.98 -28.33
CA ALA A 759 21.21 14.87 -27.37
C ALA A 759 21.13 13.49 -28.06
N VAL A 760 20.48 13.40 -29.22
CA VAL A 760 20.42 12.17 -30.03
C VAL A 760 21.77 11.89 -30.68
N GLU A 761 22.40 12.90 -31.28
CA GLU A 761 23.70 12.77 -31.96
C GLU A 761 24.81 12.36 -30.99
N ALA A 762 24.82 12.92 -29.77
CA ALA A 762 25.76 12.54 -28.72
C ALA A 762 25.64 11.07 -28.27
N ARG A 763 24.55 10.39 -28.62
CA ARG A 763 24.26 8.99 -28.25
C ARG A 763 24.23 8.03 -29.44
N LYS A 764 24.59 8.48 -30.65
CA LYS A 764 24.46 7.68 -31.88
C LYS A 764 25.08 6.29 -31.80
N ASP A 765 26.27 6.17 -31.20
CA ASP A 765 26.99 4.91 -31.08
C ASP A 765 26.29 3.93 -30.12
N SER A 766 25.74 4.47 -29.02
CA SER A 766 24.93 3.69 -28.07
C SER A 766 23.60 3.26 -28.69
N LEU A 767 23.01 4.08 -29.56
CA LEU A 767 21.75 3.77 -30.24
C LEU A 767 21.92 2.68 -31.31
N ALA A 768 23.05 2.68 -32.04
CA ALA A 768 23.34 1.73 -33.11
C ALA A 768 23.26 0.26 -32.65
N ARG A 769 23.64 -0.04 -31.40
CA ARG A 769 23.54 -1.40 -30.84
C ARG A 769 22.10 -1.91 -30.78
N PHE A 770 21.15 -1.04 -30.41
CA PHE A 770 19.74 -1.39 -30.30
C PHE A 770 19.12 -1.63 -31.68
N TRP A 771 19.52 -0.86 -32.68
CA TRP A 771 19.10 -1.08 -34.07
C TRP A 771 19.61 -2.42 -34.59
N ALA A 772 20.87 -2.76 -34.32
CA ALA A 772 21.44 -4.06 -34.72
C ALA A 772 20.75 -5.25 -34.02
N GLU A 773 20.51 -5.15 -32.71
CA GLU A 773 19.80 -6.16 -31.92
C GLU A 773 18.35 -6.34 -32.41
N ALA A 774 17.62 -5.25 -32.62
CA ALA A 774 16.22 -5.29 -33.08
C ALA A 774 16.07 -6.04 -34.40
N ARG A 775 17.02 -5.85 -35.32
CA ARG A 775 17.05 -6.46 -36.65
C ARG A 775 17.42 -7.93 -36.66
N THR A 776 18.16 -8.40 -35.66
CA THR A 776 18.71 -9.76 -35.61
C THR A 776 17.93 -10.68 -34.68
N GLN A 777 17.30 -10.14 -33.64
CA GLN A 777 16.58 -10.92 -32.63
C GLN A 777 15.17 -10.34 -32.41
N PRO A 778 14.16 -10.81 -33.16
CA PRO A 778 12.78 -10.43 -32.92
C PRO A 778 12.28 -11.12 -31.63
N GLY A 779 12.09 -10.37 -30.53
CA GLY A 779 11.26 -10.84 -29.42
C GLY A 779 11.64 -10.56 -27.97
N GLN A 780 12.69 -9.80 -27.65
CA GLN A 780 13.02 -9.54 -26.23
C GLN A 780 12.42 -8.23 -25.72
N GLY A 781 11.43 -8.30 -24.84
CA GLY A 781 10.92 -7.14 -24.09
C GLY A 781 12.02 -6.41 -23.28
N GLN A 782 13.13 -7.08 -22.99
CA GLN A 782 14.30 -6.52 -22.32
C GLN A 782 15.00 -5.43 -23.16
N THR A 783 15.11 -5.58 -24.48
CA THR A 783 15.73 -4.58 -25.36
C THR A 783 14.92 -3.28 -25.38
N ALA A 784 13.58 -3.38 -25.34
CA ALA A 784 12.70 -2.20 -25.28
C ALA A 784 12.88 -1.43 -23.98
N VAL A 785 12.96 -2.12 -22.83
CA VAL A 785 13.23 -1.49 -21.53
C VAL A 785 14.60 -0.82 -21.52
N ALA A 786 15.65 -1.49 -22.00
CA ALA A 786 17.00 -0.94 -22.05
C ALA A 786 17.12 0.29 -22.98
N LEU A 787 16.43 0.29 -24.13
CA LEU A 787 16.35 1.48 -24.98
C LEU A 787 15.56 2.59 -24.27
N GLY A 788 14.44 2.27 -23.64
CA GLY A 788 13.66 3.21 -22.83
C GLY A 788 14.52 3.94 -21.79
N ASP A 789 15.37 3.22 -21.06
CA ASP A 789 16.31 3.81 -20.09
C ASP A 789 17.34 4.74 -20.75
N GLU A 790 17.86 4.41 -21.93
CA GLU A 790 18.76 5.29 -22.68
C GLU A 790 18.04 6.56 -23.18
N LEU A 791 16.79 6.43 -23.63
CA LEU A 791 15.98 7.59 -24.03
C LEU A 791 15.67 8.51 -22.84
N GLN A 792 15.38 7.94 -21.66
CA GLN A 792 15.20 8.73 -20.44
C GLN A 792 16.43 9.57 -20.11
N LYS A 793 17.64 8.99 -20.20
CA LYS A 793 18.90 9.72 -19.96
C LYS A 793 19.09 10.85 -20.98
N ALA A 794 18.78 10.61 -22.26
CA ALA A 794 18.88 11.62 -23.30
C ALA A 794 17.92 12.79 -23.03
N MET A 795 16.65 12.45 -22.76
CA MET A 795 15.59 13.43 -22.59
C MET A 795 15.72 14.23 -21.28
N ARG A 796 16.31 13.65 -20.23
CA ARG A 796 16.63 14.37 -18.99
C ARG A 796 17.62 15.51 -19.22
N VAL A 797 18.68 15.26 -20.01
CA VAL A 797 19.65 16.30 -20.40
C VAL A 797 18.98 17.43 -21.19
N VAL A 798 18.04 17.09 -22.08
CA VAL A 798 17.26 18.09 -22.82
C VAL A 798 16.41 18.94 -21.86
N LEU A 799 15.64 18.31 -20.96
CA LEU A 799 14.77 19.03 -20.02
C LEU A 799 15.56 19.93 -19.06
N GLU A 800 16.70 19.47 -18.55
CA GLU A 800 17.59 20.26 -17.69
C GLU A 800 18.26 21.41 -18.45
N GLY A 801 18.66 21.17 -19.71
CA GLY A 801 19.28 22.18 -20.58
C GLY A 801 18.31 23.29 -21.02
N LEU A 802 17.03 22.97 -21.21
CA LEU A 802 15.99 23.96 -21.50
C LEU A 802 15.73 24.86 -20.29
N HIS A 803 15.86 24.33 -19.08
CA HIS A 803 15.71 25.12 -17.86
C HIS A 803 16.85 26.12 -17.65
N SER A 804 18.11 25.68 -17.78
CA SER A 804 19.27 26.56 -17.59
C SER A 804 19.30 27.71 -18.61
N ALA A 805 18.91 27.44 -19.87
CA ALA A 805 18.78 28.45 -20.89
C ALA A 805 17.72 29.52 -20.53
N SER A 806 16.57 29.10 -19.99
CA SER A 806 15.52 30.03 -19.54
C SER A 806 15.93 30.88 -18.34
N GLN A 807 16.85 30.42 -17.48
CA GLN A 807 17.40 31.24 -16.40
C GLN A 807 18.45 32.25 -16.91
N SER A 808 19.26 31.87 -17.89
CA SER A 808 20.30 32.75 -18.45
C SER A 808 19.74 33.89 -19.33
N GLN A 809 18.59 33.72 -19.97
CA GLN A 809 17.93 34.78 -20.75
C GLN A 809 17.33 35.90 -19.89
N GLY A 810 17.32 35.75 -18.55
CA GLY A 810 16.89 36.80 -17.61
C GLY A 810 18.01 37.73 -17.11
N VAL A 811 19.27 37.50 -17.52
CA VAL A 811 20.46 38.22 -16.98
C VAL A 811 21.04 39.25 -17.98
N LEU A 812 20.41 39.45 -19.14
CA LEU A 812 20.72 40.55 -20.06
C LEU A 812 19.59 41.57 -20.01
#